data_AF-A0A3M7FQF8-F1
#
_entry.id   AF-A0A3M7FQF8-F1
#
_cell.length_a   1.000
_cell.length_b   1.000
_cell.length_c   1.000
_cell.angle_alpha   90.00
_cell.angle_beta   90.00
_cell.angle_gamma   90.00
#
_symmetry.space_group_name_H-M   'P 1'
#
loop_
_entity.id
_entity.type
_entity.pdbx_description
1 polymer ?
#
loop_
_entity_poly.entity_id
_entity_poly.type
_entity_poly.pdbx_seq_one_letter_code
_entity_poly.pdbx_strand_id
1 'polypeptide(L)'
;MLSSRAVRATSSLSVRRHCSRSTSVAAVAPQLSRPSCLLHTSATRDATPLPHPTVAGPPPQAPHASVSFPQDRLARKRQQAEQFIQSQKAKVNPNKPTSALQKRFWKNVSIQESEDGLQVMLDTRPVRTAGRQILNLPHHRRGLAMSIAMEWDQLVSAQQALKQHYIPLTSMTSRAIDIANEDKDGNSEARDSIVRMAMRYLGTDTLLCWAPERNIHDPYQKEGEKPLRDRQRDVAEPIIAFLKTHIFPGVDIEPILDESSIVPRSQPKMTRNVIRGWITGLPAFELAALERGVLATKSLLVAARLLVEWSQEYRHLHHEKPMGQRFGINEANEAATLEVMHQIENWGEVEDSHDVEREDMRRQLGSVVLLSGLHLDNPRSNQHIMSDPTAEPGAPADVSSNIPPAGEKSLAAEAQRRVPNKLVAMAATPDRILLRLNKLLAAPGGLSTFLSTFNYTLYILTYASAKSAPLQAKLYQLFTRSPTTTAVDATTHLAALGGLLSSTRTTLRLFGLFPLYTWLRQLMQGPKPGDDSVLYSTQLTQCLLYITFQFMENVAVLTDAKALPMSWSQRWHLPASSGKAPTANIYLWSYRAWLGGVLCDFVRLFRTAQLERQKRAERSVTTDFATREHDEKADQAWWKEMVVPLSWTPMALHFAIGEGGLPGWNLGAMGACGAFAGLGKIADMWAKTA
;
A
#
# COMPACT_ATOMS: atom_id res chain seq x y z
N MET A 1 22.22 35.58 58.46
CA MET A 1 22.67 35.41 59.86
C MET A 1 21.68 34.49 60.54
N LEU A 2 22.10 33.28 60.90
CA LEU A 2 22.33 32.83 62.30
C LEU A 2 21.01 32.74 63.11
N SER A 3 20.64 31.61 63.72
CA SER A 3 21.50 30.52 64.20
C SER A 3 20.88 29.13 64.03
N SER A 4 21.73 28.17 63.64
CA SER A 4 21.41 26.73 63.66
C SER A 4 21.47 26.18 65.08
N ARG A 5 20.67 25.13 65.36
CA ARG A 5 21.20 23.99 66.13
C ARG A 5 20.48 22.69 65.77
N ALA A 6 21.13 21.91 64.92
CA ALA A 6 20.83 20.50 64.73
C ALA A 6 21.60 19.67 65.76
N VAL A 7 20.99 18.58 66.26
CA VAL A 7 21.62 17.27 66.55
C VAL A 7 20.48 16.25 66.36
N ARG A 8 20.40 15.55 65.22
CA ARG A 8 21.03 14.25 64.91
C ARG A 8 20.61 13.09 65.83
N ALA A 9 20.01 12.09 65.17
CA ALA A 9 20.46 10.69 65.18
C ALA A 9 20.12 9.85 66.45
N THR A 10 19.85 8.54 66.38
CA THR A 10 19.87 7.59 65.24
C THR A 10 19.04 6.34 65.60
N SER A 11 18.57 5.59 64.58
CA SER A 11 18.34 4.13 64.54
C SER A 11 18.07 3.36 65.86
N SER A 12 17.06 2.50 65.94
CA SER A 12 17.15 1.20 65.24
C SER A 12 15.88 0.34 65.34
N LEU A 13 15.78 -0.59 64.40
CA LEU A 13 14.75 -1.61 64.22
C LEU A 13 14.51 -2.50 65.44
N SER A 14 13.27 -2.92 65.70
CA SER A 14 12.93 -4.35 65.54
C SER A 14 11.43 -4.66 65.48
N VAL A 15 11.14 -5.76 64.81
CA VAL A 15 9.83 -6.38 64.52
C VAL A 15 9.14 -6.93 65.77
N ARG A 16 7.81 -6.76 65.89
CA ARG A 16 6.90 -7.83 66.33
C ARG A 16 5.46 -7.64 65.86
N ARG A 17 4.88 -8.72 65.31
CA ARG A 17 3.49 -8.84 64.89
C ARG A 17 2.57 -8.87 66.12
N HIS A 18 1.38 -8.28 66.04
CA HIS A 18 0.20 -8.73 66.79
C HIS A 18 -1.05 -8.62 65.91
N CYS A 19 -1.86 -9.68 65.89
CA CYS A 19 -3.16 -9.71 65.23
C CYS A 19 -4.24 -9.34 66.25
N SER A 20 -5.20 -8.50 65.86
CA SER A 20 -6.46 -8.33 66.58
C SER A 20 -7.63 -8.47 65.62
N ARG A 21 -8.42 -9.52 65.86
CA ARG A 21 -9.67 -9.83 65.15
C ARG A 21 -10.76 -8.91 65.70
N SER A 22 -11.56 -8.29 64.83
CA SER A 22 -12.82 -7.64 65.23
C SER A 22 -13.92 -8.04 64.25
N THR A 23 -14.91 -8.76 64.75
CA THR A 23 -16.10 -9.20 64.02
C THR A 23 -17.25 -8.23 64.23
N SER A 24 -17.96 -7.84 63.17
CA SER A 24 -19.28 -7.21 63.29
C SER A 24 -20.20 -7.57 62.12
N VAL A 25 -21.22 -8.38 62.48
CA VAL A 25 -22.62 -8.38 62.03
C VAL A 25 -22.95 -8.12 60.54
N ALA A 26 -23.62 -9.10 59.93
CA ALA A 26 -24.21 -9.01 58.60
C ALA A 26 -25.59 -8.34 58.61
N ALA A 27 -25.89 -7.59 57.56
CA ALA A 27 -27.25 -7.20 57.17
C ALA A 27 -27.43 -7.51 55.67
N VAL A 28 -28.53 -8.19 55.32
CA VAL A 28 -28.80 -8.67 53.96
C VAL A 28 -29.71 -7.69 53.22
N ALA A 29 -29.30 -7.28 52.01
CA ALA A 29 -30.16 -6.65 51.03
C ALA A 29 -29.87 -7.23 49.63
N PRO A 30 -30.88 -7.58 48.82
CA PRO A 30 -30.66 -8.29 47.56
C PRO A 30 -30.29 -7.30 46.44
N GLN A 31 -29.08 -7.42 45.88
CA GLN A 31 -28.75 -6.78 44.60
C GLN A 31 -28.83 -7.78 43.45
N LEU A 32 -29.57 -7.40 42.41
CA LEU A 32 -29.67 -8.10 41.13
C LEU A 32 -28.31 -8.06 40.41
N SER A 33 -27.52 -9.11 40.57
CA SER A 33 -26.23 -9.27 39.89
C SER A 33 -26.40 -9.57 38.40
N ARG A 34 -26.30 -8.54 37.57
CA ARG A 34 -25.93 -8.72 36.15
C ARG A 34 -24.53 -9.33 36.09
N PRO A 35 -24.26 -10.36 35.28
CA PRO A 35 -22.92 -10.89 35.10
C PRO A 35 -22.09 -9.91 34.27
N SER A 36 -21.32 -9.05 34.94
CA SER A 36 -20.24 -8.30 34.29
C SER A 36 -19.21 -9.28 33.75
N CYS A 37 -19.05 -9.31 32.43
CA CYS A 37 -18.04 -10.15 31.78
C CYS A 37 -16.65 -9.71 32.24
N LEU A 38 -15.98 -10.56 33.03
CA LEU A 38 -14.62 -10.31 33.50
C LEU A 38 -13.66 -10.44 32.31
N LEU A 39 -13.19 -9.31 31.79
CA LEU A 39 -12.03 -9.26 30.91
C LEU A 39 -10.83 -9.87 31.66
N HIS A 40 -10.09 -10.74 30.97
CA HIS A 40 -9.02 -11.55 31.56
C HIS A 40 -7.99 -10.72 32.33
N THR A 41 -7.96 -10.85 33.66
CA THR A 41 -6.84 -10.39 34.50
C THR A 41 -5.70 -11.41 34.49
N SER A 42 -5.14 -11.66 33.31
CA SER A 42 -3.83 -12.32 33.20
C SER A 42 -2.78 -11.32 33.69
N ALA A 43 -2.00 -11.65 34.72
CA ALA A 43 -0.86 -10.82 35.09
C ALA A 43 0.09 -10.71 33.88
N THR A 44 0.52 -9.49 33.53
CA THR A 44 1.53 -9.25 32.50
C THR A 44 2.83 -9.92 32.93
N ARG A 45 3.17 -11.03 32.27
CA ARG A 45 4.53 -11.56 32.30
C ARG A 45 5.35 -10.68 31.38
N ASP A 46 6.23 -9.89 31.97
CA ASP A 46 7.26 -9.16 31.22
C ASP A 46 8.04 -10.15 30.36
N ALA A 47 8.28 -9.78 29.10
CA ALA A 47 9.05 -10.61 28.20
C ALA A 47 10.50 -10.67 28.69
N THR A 48 10.98 -11.85 29.07
CA THR A 48 12.39 -12.04 29.44
C THR A 48 13.25 -11.72 28.21
N PRO A 49 14.05 -10.65 28.20
CA PRO A 49 14.90 -10.36 27.06
C PRO A 49 15.96 -11.47 26.97
N LEU A 50 16.02 -12.16 25.83
CA LEU A 50 17.12 -13.05 25.52
C LEU A 50 18.42 -12.24 25.56
N PRO A 51 19.48 -12.69 26.25
CA PRO A 51 20.75 -11.98 26.35
C PRO A 51 21.47 -12.00 25.00
N HIS A 52 21.05 -11.11 24.11
CA HIS A 52 21.81 -10.74 22.94
C HIS A 52 23.05 -9.97 23.44
N PRO A 53 24.24 -10.17 22.86
CA PRO A 53 25.39 -9.35 23.23
C PRO A 53 25.03 -7.88 23.00
N THR A 54 25.05 -7.08 24.06
CA THR A 54 24.93 -5.63 23.96
C THR A 54 26.11 -5.12 23.15
N VAL A 55 25.88 -4.91 21.86
CA VAL A 55 26.78 -4.15 21.00
C VAL A 55 26.88 -2.77 21.60
N ALA A 56 28.01 -2.47 22.24
CA ALA A 56 28.24 -1.20 22.88
C ALA A 56 28.39 -0.11 21.82
N GLY A 57 27.28 0.60 21.57
CA GLY A 57 27.19 1.72 20.64
C GLY A 57 25.81 2.35 20.73
N PRO A 58 25.66 3.62 20.31
CA PRO A 58 24.34 4.19 20.10
C PRO A 58 23.59 3.35 19.05
N PRO A 59 22.24 3.29 19.09
CA PRO A 59 21.48 2.64 18.03
C PRO A 59 21.87 3.24 16.68
N PRO A 60 21.93 2.42 15.61
CA PRO A 60 22.25 2.93 14.28
C PRO A 60 21.24 4.02 13.90
N GLN A 61 21.73 5.10 13.28
CA GLN A 61 20.87 6.17 12.78
C GLN A 61 19.84 5.60 11.80
N ALA A 62 18.64 6.18 11.81
CA ALA A 62 17.58 5.79 10.88
C ALA A 62 18.09 5.88 9.43
N PRO A 63 17.74 4.91 8.56
CA PRO A 63 18.19 4.93 7.18
C PRO A 63 17.70 6.20 6.47
N HIS A 64 18.63 6.97 5.94
CA HIS A 64 18.32 8.17 5.17
C HIS A 64 17.85 7.83 3.75
N ALA A 65 16.91 8.62 3.24
CA ALA A 65 16.46 8.58 1.85
C ALA A 65 17.65 8.65 0.88
N SER A 66 17.55 7.92 -0.23
CA SER A 66 18.56 7.98 -1.29
C SER A 66 18.65 9.38 -1.91
N VAL A 67 19.87 9.91 -2.00
CA VAL A 67 20.12 11.26 -2.53
C VAL A 67 19.86 11.28 -4.03
N SER A 68 18.87 12.05 -4.50
CA SER A 68 18.66 12.20 -5.94
C SER A 68 19.76 13.07 -6.56
N PHE A 69 20.47 12.51 -7.53
CA PHE A 69 21.52 13.19 -8.26
C PHE A 69 20.94 13.99 -9.46
N PRO A 70 21.63 15.05 -9.94
CA PRO A 70 21.24 15.76 -11.15
C PRO A 70 21.07 14.85 -12.39
N GLN A 71 21.78 13.73 -12.41
CA GLN A 71 21.70 12.72 -13.47
C GLN A 71 20.31 12.05 -13.53
N ASP A 72 19.64 11.82 -12.39
CA ASP A 72 18.32 11.20 -12.33
C ASP A 72 17.23 12.09 -12.94
N ARG A 73 17.40 13.41 -12.83
CA ARG A 73 16.53 14.40 -13.47
C ARG A 73 16.66 14.35 -14.99
N LEU A 74 17.88 14.18 -15.50
CA LEU A 74 18.15 14.01 -16.94
C LEU A 74 17.64 12.64 -17.44
N ALA A 75 17.82 11.57 -16.66
CA ALA A 75 17.32 10.24 -16.97
C ALA A 75 15.78 10.23 -17.06
N ARG A 76 15.07 10.82 -16.09
CA ARG A 76 13.60 10.98 -16.13
C ARG A 76 13.13 11.76 -17.37
N LYS A 77 13.77 12.89 -17.71
CA LYS A 77 13.44 13.66 -18.92
C LYS A 77 13.65 12.85 -20.21
N ARG A 78 14.72 12.05 -20.30
CA ARG A 78 14.96 11.13 -21.43
C ARG A 78 13.89 10.05 -21.53
N GLN A 79 13.55 9.39 -20.42
CA GLN A 79 12.48 8.39 -20.37
C GLN A 79 11.13 8.97 -20.81
N GLN A 80 10.78 10.18 -20.35
CA GLN A 80 9.53 10.84 -20.77
C GLN A 80 9.51 11.15 -22.27
N ALA A 81 10.63 11.63 -22.84
CA ALA A 81 10.76 11.86 -24.28
C ALA A 81 10.72 10.55 -25.10
N GLU A 82 11.33 9.47 -24.60
CA GLU A 82 11.26 8.14 -25.23
C GLU A 82 9.83 7.59 -25.21
N GLN A 83 9.11 7.71 -24.09
CA GLN A 83 7.69 7.33 -23.98
C GLN A 83 6.83 8.13 -24.95
N PHE A 84 7.09 9.43 -25.12
CA PHE A 84 6.40 10.28 -26.11
C PHE A 84 6.64 9.81 -27.55
N ILE A 85 7.90 9.48 -27.91
CA ILE A 85 8.24 8.92 -29.22
C ILE A 85 7.57 7.56 -29.43
N GLN A 86 7.50 6.71 -28.40
CA GLN A 86 6.83 5.41 -28.45
C GLN A 86 5.31 5.56 -28.65
N SER A 87 4.66 6.49 -27.93
CA SER A 87 3.20 6.70 -28.05
C SER A 87 2.79 7.24 -29.41
N GLN A 88 3.62 8.09 -30.04
CA GLN A 88 3.40 8.52 -31.43
C GLN A 88 3.50 7.36 -32.43
N LYS A 89 4.43 6.43 -32.20
CA LYS A 89 4.66 5.23 -33.02
C LYS A 89 3.64 4.10 -32.77
N ALA A 90 2.84 4.18 -31.71
CA ALA A 90 1.80 3.20 -31.43
C ALA A 90 0.80 3.09 -32.59
N LYS A 91 0.54 1.85 -33.03
CA LYS A 91 -0.48 1.54 -34.04
C LYS A 91 -1.79 1.22 -33.34
N VAL A 92 -2.86 1.90 -33.75
CA VAL A 92 -4.23 1.59 -33.32
C VAL A 92 -4.62 0.24 -33.91
N ASN A 93 -5.09 -0.68 -33.06
CA ASN A 93 -5.60 -1.97 -33.48
C ASN A 93 -7.13 -1.84 -33.71
N PRO A 94 -7.64 -1.98 -34.95
CA PRO A 94 -9.06 -1.81 -35.24
C PRO A 94 -9.95 -2.81 -34.47
N ASN A 95 -9.42 -3.99 -34.13
CA ASN A 95 -10.16 -5.01 -33.38
C ASN A 95 -10.22 -4.73 -31.87
N LYS A 96 -9.59 -3.64 -31.39
CA LYS A 96 -9.62 -3.19 -29.99
C LYS A 96 -9.76 -1.67 -29.95
N PRO A 97 -10.98 -1.09 -29.96
CA PRO A 97 -11.17 0.36 -30.08
C PRO A 97 -10.50 1.16 -28.94
N THR A 98 -10.36 0.57 -27.75
CA THR A 98 -9.61 1.16 -26.62
C THR A 98 -8.12 1.38 -26.91
N SER A 99 -7.54 0.69 -27.89
CA SER A 99 -6.15 0.93 -28.32
C SER A 99 -5.93 2.30 -28.96
N ALA A 100 -7.00 2.96 -29.46
CA ALA A 100 -6.92 4.33 -29.95
C ALA A 100 -6.47 5.31 -28.85
N LEU A 101 -6.84 5.04 -27.59
CA LEU A 101 -6.49 5.87 -26.43
C LEU A 101 -5.01 5.71 -26.00
N GLN A 102 -4.33 4.64 -26.44
CA GLN A 102 -2.91 4.44 -26.16
C GLN A 102 -2.01 5.44 -26.89
N LYS A 103 -2.55 6.10 -27.94
CA LYS A 103 -1.90 7.15 -28.70
C LYS A 103 -2.46 8.53 -28.31
N ARG A 104 -1.58 9.54 -28.23
CA ARG A 104 -1.98 10.95 -28.19
C ARG A 104 -2.47 11.36 -29.58
N PHE A 105 -3.71 11.86 -29.68
CA PHE A 105 -4.32 12.22 -30.97
C PHE A 105 -4.15 13.70 -31.34
N TRP A 106 -3.61 14.53 -30.44
CA TRP A 106 -3.33 15.95 -30.66
C TRP A 106 -1.83 16.23 -30.69
N LYS A 107 -1.39 17.24 -31.43
CA LYS A 107 0.01 17.70 -31.42
C LYS A 107 0.17 18.91 -30.51
N ASN A 108 -0.51 20.00 -30.85
CA ASN A 108 -0.38 21.28 -30.20
C ASN A 108 -1.49 21.46 -29.14
N VAL A 109 -1.17 22.20 -28.08
CA VAL A 109 -2.17 22.70 -27.14
C VAL A 109 -2.09 24.22 -27.14
N SER A 110 -3.22 24.89 -27.34
CA SER A 110 -3.31 26.35 -27.37
C SER A 110 -4.48 26.85 -26.52
N ILE A 111 -4.53 28.15 -26.28
CA ILE A 111 -5.65 28.80 -25.59
C ILE A 111 -6.31 29.72 -26.60
N GLN A 112 -7.61 29.53 -26.80
CA GLN A 112 -8.44 30.41 -27.61
C GLN A 112 -9.35 31.23 -26.70
N GLU A 113 -9.55 32.48 -27.07
CA GLU A 113 -10.45 33.41 -26.40
C GLU A 113 -11.75 33.48 -27.21
N SER A 114 -12.88 33.32 -26.53
CA SER A 114 -14.25 33.29 -27.07
C SER A 114 -15.13 34.26 -26.26
N GLU A 115 -16.33 34.56 -26.74
CA GLU A 115 -17.30 35.39 -26.00
C GLU A 115 -17.71 34.76 -24.66
N ASP A 116 -17.74 33.42 -24.59
CA ASP A 116 -18.05 32.66 -23.37
C ASP A 116 -16.86 32.50 -22.40
N GLY A 117 -15.66 33.00 -22.75
CA GLY A 117 -14.44 32.84 -21.96
C GLY A 117 -13.26 32.19 -22.71
N LEU A 118 -12.33 31.64 -21.92
CA LEU A 118 -11.10 30.99 -22.40
C LEU A 118 -11.31 29.50 -22.58
N GLN A 119 -10.89 28.97 -23.73
CA GLN A 119 -10.97 27.56 -24.09
C GLN A 119 -9.56 26.99 -24.30
N VAL A 120 -9.29 25.82 -23.72
CA VAL A 120 -8.08 25.05 -24.01
C VAL A 120 -8.34 24.17 -25.23
N MET A 121 -7.53 24.33 -26.27
CA MET A 121 -7.70 23.70 -27.58
C MET A 121 -6.62 22.65 -27.82
N LEU A 122 -7.03 21.45 -28.20
CA LEU A 122 -6.20 20.33 -28.64
C LEU A 122 -6.19 20.32 -30.18
N ASP A 123 -5.11 20.83 -30.79
CA ASP A 123 -5.04 21.27 -32.18
C ASP A 123 -6.18 22.22 -32.58
N THR A 124 -7.35 21.70 -32.96
CA THR A 124 -8.56 22.45 -33.35
C THR A 124 -9.80 22.10 -32.52
N ARG A 125 -9.68 21.23 -31.51
CA ARG A 125 -10.82 20.71 -30.74
C ARG A 125 -10.75 21.19 -29.28
N PRO A 126 -11.81 21.78 -28.72
CA PRO A 126 -11.79 22.19 -27.32
C PRO A 126 -11.76 20.99 -26.37
N VAL A 127 -11.05 21.14 -25.25
CA VAL A 127 -11.16 20.27 -24.08
C VAL A 127 -12.60 20.31 -23.54
N ARG A 128 -13.10 19.15 -23.11
CA ARG A 128 -14.48 18.98 -22.62
C ARG A 128 -14.52 18.37 -21.23
N THR A 129 -15.54 18.73 -20.47
CA THR A 129 -15.84 18.11 -19.17
C THR A 129 -16.32 16.66 -19.34
N ALA A 130 -16.41 15.91 -18.25
CA ALA A 130 -16.99 14.57 -18.26
C ALA A 130 -18.45 14.56 -18.78
N GLY A 131 -19.20 15.64 -18.52
CA GLY A 131 -20.53 15.91 -19.07
C GLY A 131 -20.57 16.27 -20.56
N ARG A 132 -19.44 16.17 -21.28
CA ARG A 132 -19.25 16.52 -22.70
C ARG A 132 -19.44 18.00 -23.06
N GLN A 133 -19.66 18.87 -22.08
CA GLN A 133 -19.69 20.33 -22.28
C GLN A 133 -18.27 20.85 -22.55
N ILE A 134 -18.14 22.02 -23.18
CA ILE A 134 -16.84 22.66 -23.41
C ILE A 134 -16.32 23.22 -22.08
N LEU A 135 -15.03 23.04 -21.80
CA LEU A 135 -14.39 23.60 -20.61
C LEU A 135 -14.08 25.10 -20.84
N ASN A 136 -15.08 25.96 -20.61
CA ASN A 136 -14.92 27.42 -20.65
C ASN A 136 -14.44 27.93 -19.28
N LEU A 137 -13.32 28.67 -19.25
CA LEU A 137 -12.82 29.37 -18.07
C LEU A 137 -13.12 30.87 -18.15
N PRO A 138 -13.37 31.59 -17.03
CA PRO A 138 -13.49 33.05 -17.05
C PRO A 138 -12.22 33.74 -17.57
N HIS A 139 -12.35 34.83 -18.32
CA HIS A 139 -11.23 35.58 -18.92
C HIS A 139 -10.11 35.95 -17.93
N HIS A 140 -10.46 36.30 -16.69
CA HIS A 140 -9.49 36.66 -15.65
C HIS A 140 -8.66 35.46 -15.16
N ARG A 141 -9.10 34.19 -15.35
CA ARG A 141 -8.39 32.96 -14.97
C ARG A 141 -7.45 32.46 -16.08
N ARG A 142 -6.85 33.37 -16.86
CA ARG A 142 -5.90 33.03 -17.94
C ARG A 142 -4.68 32.26 -17.47
N GLY A 143 -4.18 32.53 -16.25
CA GLY A 143 -3.11 31.74 -15.64
C GLY A 143 -3.50 30.27 -15.45
N LEU A 144 -4.70 30.01 -14.92
CA LEU A 144 -5.23 28.65 -14.77
C LEU A 144 -5.43 27.96 -16.15
N ALA A 145 -5.93 28.69 -17.16
CA ALA A 145 -6.04 28.16 -18.52
C ALA A 145 -4.67 27.77 -19.11
N MET A 146 -3.61 28.53 -18.83
CA MET A 146 -2.23 28.18 -19.19
C MET A 146 -1.73 26.95 -18.45
N SER A 147 -2.01 26.81 -17.15
CA SER A 147 -1.63 25.62 -16.40
C SER A 147 -2.36 24.37 -16.89
N ILE A 148 -3.64 24.47 -17.29
CA ILE A 148 -4.38 23.38 -17.94
C ILE A 148 -3.80 23.07 -19.33
N ALA A 149 -3.44 24.08 -20.13
CA ALA A 149 -2.80 23.86 -21.41
C ALA A 149 -1.47 23.08 -21.26
N MET A 150 -0.64 23.42 -20.26
CA MET A 150 0.57 22.68 -19.92
C MET A 150 0.27 21.25 -19.44
N GLU A 151 -0.77 21.06 -18.62
CA GLU A 151 -1.23 19.76 -18.14
C GLU A 151 -1.57 18.81 -19.31
N TRP A 152 -2.32 19.29 -20.31
CA TRP A 152 -2.64 18.54 -21.53
C TRP A 152 -1.46 18.35 -22.49
N ASP A 153 -0.49 19.27 -22.50
CA ASP A 153 0.71 19.14 -23.32
C ASP A 153 1.74 18.16 -22.73
N GLN A 154 1.76 17.95 -21.42
CA GLN A 154 2.62 16.94 -20.80
C GLN A 154 2.12 15.50 -20.96
N LEU A 155 0.88 15.28 -21.44
CA LEU A 155 0.32 13.94 -21.62
C LEU A 155 0.99 13.20 -22.78
N VAL A 156 1.43 11.97 -22.49
CA VAL A 156 2.03 11.03 -23.44
C VAL A 156 0.96 10.29 -24.24
N SER A 157 -0.22 10.04 -23.66
CA SER A 157 -1.33 9.34 -24.34
C SER A 157 -2.70 9.87 -23.94
N ALA A 158 -3.71 9.68 -24.80
CA ALA A 158 -5.09 10.04 -24.50
C ALA A 158 -5.66 9.25 -23.29
N GLN A 159 -5.13 8.06 -23.00
CA GLN A 159 -5.50 7.28 -21.82
C GLN A 159 -5.03 7.94 -20.50
N GLN A 160 -3.96 8.73 -20.50
CA GLN A 160 -3.56 9.50 -19.31
C GLN A 160 -4.57 10.61 -18.98
N ALA A 161 -5.24 11.19 -19.99
CA ALA A 161 -6.33 12.16 -19.77
C ALA A 161 -7.55 11.57 -19.04
N LEU A 162 -7.65 10.24 -18.92
CA LEU A 162 -8.71 9.59 -18.12
C LEU A 162 -8.32 9.43 -16.64
N LYS A 163 -7.11 9.83 -16.24
CA LYS A 163 -6.56 9.63 -14.89
C LYS A 163 -6.41 10.97 -14.18
N GLN A 164 -7.17 11.17 -13.11
CA GLN A 164 -7.21 12.43 -12.34
C GLN A 164 -5.84 12.90 -11.81
N HIS A 165 -4.88 12.00 -11.57
CA HIS A 165 -3.53 12.38 -11.15
C HIS A 165 -2.65 12.96 -12.28
N TYR A 166 -2.97 12.68 -13.55
CA TYR A 166 -2.34 13.32 -14.72
C TYR A 166 -3.05 14.61 -15.12
N ILE A 167 -4.35 14.75 -14.82
CA ILE A 167 -5.14 15.95 -15.15
C ILE A 167 -5.84 16.62 -13.94
N PRO A 168 -5.12 16.97 -12.87
CA PRO A 168 -5.72 17.51 -11.64
C PRO A 168 -6.44 18.84 -11.83
N LEU A 169 -5.86 19.80 -12.57
CA LEU A 169 -6.44 21.12 -12.79
C LEU A 169 -7.65 21.05 -13.71
N THR A 170 -7.60 20.24 -14.78
CA THR A 170 -8.77 20.00 -15.65
C THR A 170 -9.93 19.42 -14.83
N SER A 171 -9.65 18.44 -13.98
CA SER A 171 -10.67 17.80 -13.16
C SER A 171 -11.26 18.76 -12.10
N MET A 172 -10.42 19.56 -11.44
CA MET A 172 -10.87 20.52 -10.43
C MET A 172 -11.60 21.72 -11.03
N THR A 173 -11.17 22.18 -12.22
CA THR A 173 -11.87 23.24 -12.97
C THR A 173 -13.23 22.76 -13.46
N SER A 174 -13.31 21.52 -13.96
CA SER A 174 -14.61 20.90 -14.31
C SER A 174 -15.53 20.88 -13.09
N ARG A 175 -15.04 20.39 -11.95
CA ARG A 175 -15.78 20.35 -10.68
C ARG A 175 -16.26 21.74 -10.22
N ALA A 176 -15.43 22.76 -10.35
CA ALA A 176 -15.80 24.15 -10.04
C ALA A 176 -16.90 24.70 -10.96
N ILE A 177 -16.84 24.37 -12.25
CA ILE A 177 -17.87 24.76 -13.24
C ILE A 177 -19.18 24.02 -12.98
N ASP A 178 -19.13 22.72 -12.67
CA ASP A 178 -20.30 21.93 -12.33
C ASP A 178 -21.04 22.52 -11.11
N ILE A 179 -20.31 22.85 -10.03
CA ILE A 179 -20.83 23.56 -8.85
C ILE A 179 -21.44 24.92 -9.23
N ALA A 180 -20.72 25.71 -10.03
CA ALA A 180 -21.18 27.05 -10.43
C ALA A 180 -22.42 27.03 -11.34
N ASN A 181 -22.65 25.94 -12.07
CA ASN A 181 -23.84 25.75 -12.89
C ASN A 181 -25.01 25.26 -12.04
N GLU A 182 -24.81 24.28 -11.15
CA GLU A 182 -25.82 23.85 -10.17
C GLU A 182 -26.31 25.05 -9.34
N ASP A 183 -25.40 25.87 -8.80
CA ASP A 183 -25.74 27.06 -8.00
C ASP A 183 -26.61 28.07 -8.78
N LYS A 184 -26.37 28.25 -10.09
CA LYS A 184 -27.17 29.14 -10.97
C LYS A 184 -28.56 28.59 -11.24
N ASP A 185 -28.67 27.27 -11.41
CA ASP A 185 -29.92 26.56 -11.63
C ASP A 185 -30.77 26.44 -10.33
N GLY A 186 -30.26 26.96 -9.21
CA GLY A 186 -30.90 26.89 -7.89
C GLY A 186 -30.76 25.53 -7.22
N ASN A 187 -29.89 24.65 -7.74
CA ASN A 187 -29.57 23.37 -7.14
C ASN A 187 -28.31 23.51 -6.26
N SER A 188 -28.40 23.17 -4.98
CA SER A 188 -27.25 23.20 -4.06
C SER A 188 -26.72 21.81 -3.71
N GLU A 189 -27.09 20.75 -4.44
CA GLU A 189 -26.73 19.37 -4.08
C GLU A 189 -25.20 19.13 -3.99
N ALA A 190 -24.42 19.52 -4.99
CA ALA A 190 -22.96 19.38 -4.93
C ALA A 190 -22.35 20.20 -3.78
N ARG A 191 -22.79 21.46 -3.63
CA ARG A 191 -22.36 22.38 -2.55
C ARG A 191 -22.63 21.78 -1.18
N ASP A 192 -23.85 21.34 -0.92
CA ASP A 192 -24.25 20.70 0.32
C ASP A 192 -23.50 19.39 0.56
N SER A 193 -23.18 18.64 -0.49
CA SER A 193 -22.37 17.42 -0.39
C SER A 193 -20.95 17.73 0.08
N ILE A 194 -20.31 18.77 -0.47
CA ILE A 194 -18.98 19.24 -0.05
C ILE A 194 -19.03 19.77 1.38
N VAL A 195 -20.04 20.57 1.73
CA VAL A 195 -20.25 21.08 3.10
C VAL A 195 -20.42 19.92 4.08
N ARG A 196 -21.23 18.91 3.77
CA ARG A 196 -21.39 17.71 4.61
C ARG A 196 -20.08 16.93 4.76
N MET A 197 -19.28 16.82 3.70
CA MET A 197 -17.97 16.15 3.71
C MET A 197 -16.97 16.91 4.58
N ALA A 198 -16.79 18.20 4.35
CA ALA A 198 -15.88 19.06 5.12
C ALA A 198 -16.25 19.12 6.61
N MET A 199 -17.55 19.18 6.93
CA MET A 199 -18.04 19.16 8.31
C MET A 199 -17.91 17.78 9.00
N ARG A 200 -17.69 16.68 8.26
CA ARG A 200 -17.27 15.40 8.84
C ARG A 200 -15.78 15.42 9.18
N TYR A 201 -14.93 15.94 8.29
CA TYR A 201 -13.50 16.10 8.56
C TYR A 201 -13.23 17.04 9.73
N LEU A 202 -14.00 18.13 9.92
CA LEU A 202 -13.90 18.95 11.14
C LEU A 202 -14.17 18.15 12.43
N GLY A 203 -14.95 17.07 12.35
CA GLY A 203 -15.22 16.16 13.48
C GLY A 203 -14.10 15.15 13.75
N THR A 204 -13.07 15.10 12.90
CA THR A 204 -11.89 14.23 13.02
C THR A 204 -10.64 14.91 12.41
N ASP A 205 -10.48 16.21 12.64
CA ASP A 205 -9.49 17.04 11.94
C ASP A 205 -8.07 16.71 12.39
N THR A 206 -7.14 16.52 11.45
CA THR A 206 -5.73 16.20 11.72
C THR A 206 -5.09 17.14 12.74
N LEU A 207 -5.40 18.45 12.72
CA LEU A 207 -4.82 19.41 13.65
C LEU A 207 -5.40 19.39 15.07
N LEU A 208 -6.47 18.63 15.29
CA LEU A 208 -7.20 18.56 16.57
C LEU A 208 -7.13 17.18 17.22
N CYS A 209 -6.44 16.22 16.58
CA CYS A 209 -6.16 14.89 17.10
C CYS A 209 -4.71 14.85 17.62
N TRP A 210 -4.52 15.13 18.90
CA TRP A 210 -3.18 15.18 19.51
C TRP A 210 -2.82 13.88 20.23
N ALA A 211 -1.52 13.60 20.32
CA ALA A 211 -0.98 12.53 21.13
C ALA A 211 -1.30 12.75 22.63
N PRO A 212 -1.43 11.69 23.45
CA PRO A 212 -1.64 11.82 24.90
C PRO A 212 -0.52 12.61 25.60
N GLU A 213 -0.83 13.28 26.71
CA GLU A 213 0.18 13.98 27.54
C GLU A 213 1.24 13.03 28.11
N ARG A 214 0.86 11.76 28.30
CA ARG A 214 1.71 10.69 28.81
C ARG A 214 1.62 9.49 27.89
N ASN A 215 2.65 9.25 27.11
CA ASN A 215 2.76 8.07 26.27
C ASN A 215 3.56 6.98 26.99
N ILE A 216 2.89 5.89 27.38
CA ILE A 216 3.54 4.72 28.01
C ILE A 216 4.45 3.94 27.06
N HIS A 217 4.37 4.21 25.76
CA HIS A 217 5.16 3.57 24.70
C HIS A 217 6.25 4.50 24.14
N ASP A 218 6.56 5.59 24.85
CA ASP A 218 7.68 6.49 24.54
C ASP A 218 8.78 6.37 25.62
N PRO A 219 9.47 5.22 25.74
CA PRO A 219 10.36 4.91 26.87
C PRO A 219 11.69 5.68 26.85
N TYR A 220 11.97 6.44 25.79
CA TYR A 220 13.22 7.17 25.60
C TYR A 220 12.97 8.57 25.01
N GLN A 221 12.45 9.49 25.81
CA GLN A 221 12.70 10.92 25.55
C GLN A 221 14.21 11.15 25.53
N LYS A 222 14.77 11.38 24.33
CA LYS A 222 16.17 11.79 24.21
C LYS A 222 16.30 13.18 24.79
N GLU A 223 17.36 13.41 25.56
CA GLU A 223 17.60 14.68 26.25
C GLU A 223 17.69 15.82 25.21
N GLY A 224 16.69 16.70 25.19
CA GLY A 224 16.57 17.83 24.25
C GLY A 224 15.53 17.68 23.13
N GLU A 225 14.91 16.51 22.92
CA GLU A 225 13.83 16.35 21.93
C GLU A 225 12.45 16.74 22.51
N LYS A 226 11.67 17.52 21.74
CA LYS A 226 10.28 17.87 22.10
C LYS A 226 9.34 16.66 21.94
N PRO A 227 8.41 16.41 22.89
CA PRO A 227 7.35 15.42 22.73
C PRO A 227 6.52 15.62 21.45
N LEU A 228 5.99 14.54 20.88
CA LEU A 228 5.11 14.62 19.69
C LEU A 228 3.91 15.55 19.91
N ARG A 229 3.28 15.50 21.11
CA ARG A 229 2.15 16.40 21.46
C ARG A 229 2.55 17.88 21.36
N ASP A 230 3.75 18.24 21.81
CA ASP A 230 4.21 19.62 21.76
C ASP A 230 4.57 20.05 20.33
N ARG A 231 5.17 19.16 19.52
CA ARG A 231 5.38 19.42 18.08
C ARG A 231 4.03 19.60 17.35
N GLN A 232 3.02 18.78 17.67
CA GLN A 232 1.66 18.92 17.12
C GLN A 232 1.05 20.28 17.47
N ARG A 233 1.22 20.74 18.72
CA ARG A 233 0.76 22.05 19.17
C ARG A 233 1.51 23.21 18.49
N ASP A 234 2.84 23.14 18.43
CA ASP A 234 3.70 24.15 17.77
C ASP A 234 3.26 24.42 16.31
N VAL A 235 2.79 23.38 15.60
CA VAL A 235 2.31 23.48 14.21
C VAL A 235 0.82 23.83 14.12
N ALA A 236 -0.03 23.24 14.97
CA ALA A 236 -1.48 23.44 14.91
C ALA A 236 -1.94 24.80 15.46
N GLU A 237 -1.39 25.24 16.60
CA GLU A 237 -1.84 26.45 17.29
C GLU A 237 -1.72 27.72 16.43
N PRO A 238 -0.63 27.98 15.67
CA PRO A 238 -0.56 29.14 14.76
C PRO A 238 -1.59 29.10 13.63
N ILE A 239 -1.89 27.92 13.10
CA ILE A 239 -2.90 27.74 12.05
C ILE A 239 -4.30 28.03 12.61
N ILE A 240 -4.63 27.46 13.78
CA ILE A 240 -5.90 27.65 14.47
C ILE A 240 -6.07 29.12 14.88
N ALA A 241 -5.02 29.76 15.41
CA ALA A 241 -5.05 31.15 15.83
C ALA A 241 -5.30 32.11 14.63
N PHE A 242 -4.65 31.87 13.50
CA PHE A 242 -4.89 32.64 12.27
C PHE A 242 -6.36 32.50 11.82
N LEU A 243 -6.89 31.28 11.77
CA LEU A 243 -8.28 31.03 11.36
C LEU A 243 -9.27 31.66 12.35
N LYS A 244 -9.08 31.50 13.66
CA LYS A 244 -9.90 32.16 14.70
C LYS A 244 -9.88 33.69 14.61
N THR A 245 -8.75 34.28 14.19
CA THR A 245 -8.60 35.74 14.13
C THR A 245 -9.22 36.33 12.87
N HIS A 246 -8.96 35.73 11.70
CA HIS A 246 -9.28 36.36 10.41
C HIS A 246 -10.50 35.78 9.70
N ILE A 247 -10.91 34.55 10.00
CA ILE A 247 -11.92 33.79 9.22
C ILE A 247 -13.11 33.35 10.08
N PHE A 248 -12.85 32.96 11.33
CA PHE A 248 -13.85 32.49 12.29
C PHE A 248 -13.81 33.32 13.60
N PRO A 249 -14.01 34.66 13.55
CA PRO A 249 -13.95 35.51 14.73
C PRO A 249 -14.98 35.09 15.79
N GLY A 250 -14.52 34.98 17.04
CA GLY A 250 -15.36 34.58 18.18
C GLY A 250 -15.71 33.08 18.24
N VAL A 251 -15.05 32.24 17.45
CA VAL A 251 -15.24 30.78 17.44
C VAL A 251 -14.20 30.07 18.31
N ASP A 252 -14.64 29.09 19.10
CA ASP A 252 -13.76 28.20 19.83
C ASP A 252 -13.58 26.86 19.12
N ILE A 253 -12.33 26.51 18.85
CA ILE A 253 -11.90 25.29 18.18
C ILE A 253 -11.10 24.52 19.22
N GLU A 254 -11.63 23.38 19.66
CA GLU A 254 -11.07 22.57 20.75
C GLU A 254 -10.40 21.29 20.20
N PRO A 255 -9.42 20.71 20.90
CA PRO A 255 -8.96 19.35 20.59
C PRO A 255 -10.12 18.34 20.63
N ILE A 256 -10.10 17.39 19.69
CA ILE A 256 -11.18 16.42 19.47
C ILE A 256 -11.03 15.19 20.38
N LEU A 257 -9.80 14.80 20.70
CA LEU A 257 -9.49 13.65 21.53
C LEU A 257 -9.30 14.05 22.99
N ASP A 258 -9.59 13.12 23.89
CA ASP A 258 -9.33 13.24 25.32
C ASP A 258 -8.21 12.26 25.72
N GLU A 259 -7.47 12.58 26.78
CA GLU A 259 -6.39 11.72 27.26
C GLU A 259 -6.85 10.31 27.63
N SER A 260 -8.12 10.17 28.03
CA SER A 260 -8.73 8.89 28.40
C SER A 260 -9.57 8.25 27.28
N SER A 261 -9.70 8.89 26.11
CA SER A 261 -10.67 8.46 25.08
C SER A 261 -10.24 8.75 23.65
N ILE A 262 -10.18 7.68 22.86
CA ILE A 262 -10.05 7.72 21.39
C ILE A 262 -11.36 8.12 20.66
N VAL A 263 -12.45 8.41 21.40
CA VAL A 263 -13.75 8.76 20.82
C VAL A 263 -13.82 10.28 20.59
N PRO A 264 -14.01 10.76 19.34
CA PRO A 264 -14.10 12.18 19.03
C PRO A 264 -15.17 12.94 19.79
N ARG A 265 -14.78 14.05 20.44
CA ARG A 265 -15.70 15.07 20.95
C ARG A 265 -16.20 15.94 19.80
N SER A 266 -17.48 16.32 19.87
CA SER A 266 -18.06 17.27 18.89
C SER A 266 -17.68 18.70 19.26
N GLN A 267 -17.16 19.44 18.27
CA GLN A 267 -16.98 20.90 18.37
C GLN A 267 -18.28 21.62 18.81
N PRO A 268 -18.18 22.78 19.50
CA PRO A 268 -19.34 23.56 19.94
C PRO A 268 -20.34 23.85 18.80
N LYS A 269 -21.64 23.92 19.12
CA LYS A 269 -22.69 24.14 18.11
C LYS A 269 -22.51 25.46 17.36
N MET A 270 -22.03 26.51 18.05
CA MET A 270 -21.70 27.81 17.45
C MET A 270 -20.57 27.66 16.42
N THR A 271 -19.43 27.10 16.83
CA THR A 271 -18.28 26.75 15.98
C THR A 271 -18.70 26.02 14.71
N ARG A 272 -19.49 24.96 14.86
CA ARG A 272 -19.96 24.14 13.73
C ARG A 272 -20.88 24.91 12.79
N ASN A 273 -21.67 25.85 13.30
CA ASN A 273 -22.56 26.67 12.48
C ASN A 273 -21.80 27.78 11.73
N VAL A 274 -20.86 28.46 12.38
CA VAL A 274 -20.03 29.51 11.75
C VAL A 274 -19.15 28.91 10.65
N ILE A 275 -18.43 27.82 10.95
CA ILE A 275 -17.57 27.14 9.96
C ILE A 275 -18.42 26.59 8.81
N ARG A 276 -19.59 25.98 9.08
CA ARG A 276 -20.52 25.56 8.01
C ARG A 276 -20.94 26.73 7.12
N GLY A 277 -21.37 27.85 7.72
CA GLY A 277 -21.80 29.03 6.98
C GLY A 277 -20.70 29.60 6.08
N TRP A 278 -19.46 29.64 6.57
CA TRP A 278 -18.30 30.03 5.78
C TRP A 278 -18.09 29.10 4.57
N ILE A 279 -18.08 27.78 4.75
CA ILE A 279 -17.92 26.82 3.64
C ILE A 279 -19.08 26.98 2.62
N THR A 280 -20.32 27.08 3.11
CA THR A 280 -21.50 27.28 2.25
C THR A 280 -21.42 28.59 1.46
N GLY A 281 -20.75 29.63 1.99
CA GLY A 281 -20.56 30.92 1.32
C GLY A 281 -19.39 31.00 0.34
N LEU A 282 -18.54 29.97 0.21
CA LEU A 282 -17.39 30.00 -0.71
C LEU A 282 -17.83 30.00 -2.18
N PRO A 283 -17.20 30.82 -3.05
CA PRO A 283 -17.42 30.71 -4.50
C PRO A 283 -16.97 29.34 -5.04
N ALA A 284 -17.49 28.95 -6.20
CA ALA A 284 -17.42 27.56 -6.67
C ALA A 284 -15.99 27.01 -6.90
N PHE A 285 -15.06 27.86 -7.35
CA PHE A 285 -13.65 27.47 -7.53
C PHE A 285 -12.95 27.26 -6.19
N GLU A 286 -13.22 28.14 -5.23
CA GLU A 286 -12.63 28.13 -3.89
C GLU A 286 -13.23 26.99 -3.06
N LEU A 287 -14.50 26.63 -3.27
CA LEU A 287 -15.12 25.43 -2.71
C LEU A 287 -14.55 24.14 -3.29
N ALA A 288 -14.29 24.07 -4.60
CA ALA A 288 -13.61 22.92 -5.23
C ALA A 288 -12.13 22.81 -4.82
N ALA A 289 -11.45 23.94 -4.60
CA ALA A 289 -10.11 24.00 -4.04
C ALA A 289 -10.12 23.49 -2.58
N LEU A 290 -11.08 23.91 -1.77
CA LEU A 290 -11.27 23.40 -0.41
C LEU A 290 -11.55 21.89 -0.42
N GLU A 291 -12.50 21.41 -1.25
CA GLU A 291 -12.83 19.98 -1.40
C GLU A 291 -11.56 19.15 -1.62
N ARG A 292 -10.69 19.56 -2.54
CA ARG A 292 -9.40 18.89 -2.78
C ARG A 292 -8.47 18.97 -1.57
N GLY A 293 -8.29 20.16 -0.99
CA GLY A 293 -7.37 20.37 0.14
C GLY A 293 -7.74 19.53 1.36
N VAL A 294 -9.03 19.45 1.69
CA VAL A 294 -9.54 18.65 2.82
C VAL A 294 -9.32 17.17 2.55
N LEU A 295 -9.63 16.69 1.35
CA LEU A 295 -9.44 15.28 0.99
C LEU A 295 -7.97 14.86 0.95
N ALA A 296 -7.06 15.78 0.61
CA ALA A 296 -5.61 15.54 0.61
C ALA A 296 -5.03 15.49 2.03
N THR A 297 -5.28 16.53 2.84
CA THR A 297 -4.68 16.70 4.18
C THR A 297 -5.40 15.98 5.32
N LYS A 298 -6.63 15.51 5.06
CA LYS A 298 -7.61 15.05 6.07
C LYS A 298 -7.98 16.13 7.12
N SER A 299 -7.67 17.39 6.84
CA SER A 299 -7.92 18.53 7.71
C SER A 299 -8.70 19.61 6.97
N LEU A 300 -9.81 20.06 7.58
CA LEU A 300 -10.48 21.28 7.16
C LEU A 300 -9.62 22.51 7.46
N LEU A 301 -8.93 22.52 8.59
CA LEU A 301 -8.16 23.66 9.06
C LEU A 301 -6.91 23.91 8.21
N VAL A 302 -6.12 22.88 7.87
CA VAL A 302 -4.98 23.03 6.94
C VAL A 302 -5.45 23.50 5.56
N ALA A 303 -6.52 22.89 5.04
CA ALA A 303 -7.08 23.24 3.74
C ALA A 303 -7.60 24.69 3.68
N ALA A 304 -8.34 25.13 4.72
CA ALA A 304 -8.82 26.50 4.83
C ALA A 304 -7.67 27.50 4.97
N ARG A 305 -6.65 27.18 5.77
CA ARG A 305 -5.45 28.02 5.94
C ARG A 305 -4.69 28.20 4.63
N LEU A 306 -4.49 27.13 3.87
CA LEU A 306 -3.85 27.19 2.55
C LEU A 306 -4.70 27.95 1.53
N LEU A 307 -6.01 27.68 1.48
CA LEU A 307 -6.93 28.35 0.57
C LEU A 307 -6.92 29.87 0.77
N VAL A 308 -6.99 30.33 2.03
CA VAL A 308 -7.02 31.76 2.36
C VAL A 308 -5.72 32.47 1.99
N GLU A 309 -4.55 31.82 2.12
CA GLU A 309 -3.26 32.42 1.74
C GLU A 309 -3.11 32.65 0.22
N TRP A 310 -3.78 31.84 -0.59
CA TRP A 310 -3.56 31.81 -2.05
C TRP A 310 -4.78 32.22 -2.88
N SER A 311 -6.01 32.16 -2.35
CA SER A 311 -7.22 32.60 -3.05
C SER A 311 -7.28 34.12 -3.19
N GLN A 312 -7.71 34.59 -4.37
CA GLN A 312 -7.87 36.03 -4.65
C GLN A 312 -9.05 36.66 -3.88
N GLU A 313 -10.06 35.88 -3.48
CA GLU A 313 -11.18 36.35 -2.63
C GLU A 313 -10.67 36.91 -1.29
N TYR A 314 -9.56 36.35 -0.79
CA TYR A 314 -8.93 36.71 0.47
C TYR A 314 -7.71 37.62 0.31
N ARG A 315 -7.50 38.23 -0.87
CA ARG A 315 -6.33 39.11 -1.16
C ARG A 315 -6.19 40.27 -0.18
N HIS A 316 -7.29 40.73 0.43
CA HIS A 316 -7.28 41.76 1.48
C HIS A 316 -6.61 41.30 2.80
N LEU A 317 -6.49 39.98 3.04
CA LEU A 317 -5.74 39.40 4.15
C LEU A 317 -4.28 39.08 3.79
N HIS A 318 -3.90 39.23 2.51
CA HIS A 318 -2.54 38.96 2.04
C HIS A 318 -1.62 40.14 2.39
N HIS A 319 -1.16 40.19 3.63
CA HIS A 319 -0.06 41.07 4.00
C HIS A 319 1.17 40.83 3.11
N GLU A 320 2.00 41.86 2.90
CA GLU A 320 3.25 41.80 2.12
C GLU A 320 4.36 41.02 2.84
N LYS A 321 4.07 39.78 3.22
CA LYS A 321 5.09 38.83 3.65
C LYS A 321 5.92 38.41 2.44
N PRO A 322 7.27 38.41 2.54
CA PRO A 322 8.14 37.83 1.53
C PRO A 322 7.70 36.40 1.19
N MET A 323 7.90 35.97 -0.07
CA MET A 323 7.33 34.71 -0.56
C MET A 323 7.78 33.46 0.24
N GLY A 324 8.94 33.50 0.89
CA GLY A 324 9.44 32.47 1.79
C GLY A 324 8.94 32.52 3.25
N GLN A 325 7.97 33.40 3.57
CA GLN A 325 7.32 33.50 4.88
C GLN A 325 5.78 33.36 4.80
N ARG A 326 5.26 33.00 3.62
CA ARG A 326 3.84 32.70 3.39
C ARG A 326 3.55 31.24 3.71
N PHE A 327 2.33 30.93 4.12
CA PHE A 327 1.91 29.56 4.36
C PHE A 327 1.67 28.84 3.02
N GLY A 328 2.63 28.02 2.62
CA GLY A 328 2.67 27.37 1.32
C GLY A 328 2.37 25.86 1.37
N ILE A 329 2.75 25.20 0.28
CA ILE A 329 2.53 23.77 0.07
C ILE A 329 3.36 22.94 1.06
N ASN A 330 4.57 23.38 1.42
CA ASN A 330 5.44 22.62 2.31
C ASN A 330 4.93 22.67 3.76
N GLU A 331 4.50 23.84 4.22
CA GLU A 331 3.96 24.08 5.55
C GLU A 331 2.62 23.36 5.73
N ALA A 332 1.78 23.35 4.70
CA ALA A 332 0.55 22.57 4.66
C ALA A 332 0.80 21.05 4.63
N ASN A 333 1.82 20.60 3.88
CA ASN A 333 2.22 19.19 3.86
C ASN A 333 2.75 18.74 5.23
N GLU A 334 3.68 19.50 5.82
CA GLU A 334 4.22 19.24 7.16
C GLU A 334 3.11 19.18 8.21
N ALA A 335 2.18 20.15 8.22
CA ALA A 335 1.05 20.16 9.14
C ALA A 335 0.10 18.96 8.97
N ALA A 336 -0.01 18.40 7.76
CA ALA A 336 -0.81 17.21 7.48
C ALA A 336 -0.07 15.89 7.78
N THR A 337 1.26 15.86 7.68
CA THR A 337 2.09 14.63 7.80
C THR A 337 3.01 14.61 9.02
N LEU A 338 2.88 15.54 9.97
CA LEU A 338 3.81 15.72 11.10
C LEU A 338 4.05 14.43 11.89
N GLU A 339 2.99 13.65 12.17
CA GLU A 339 3.13 12.38 12.86
C GLU A 339 3.90 11.35 12.01
N VAL A 340 3.60 11.25 10.71
CA VAL A 340 4.35 10.37 9.78
C VAL A 340 5.83 10.78 9.72
N MET A 341 6.13 12.08 9.69
CA MET A 341 7.51 12.59 9.74
C MET A 341 8.22 12.19 11.05
N HIS A 342 7.55 12.31 12.19
CA HIS A 342 8.08 11.86 13.48
C HIS A 342 8.31 10.34 13.53
N GLN A 343 7.42 9.55 12.92
CA GLN A 343 7.60 8.10 12.79
C GLN A 343 8.80 7.76 11.88
N ILE A 344 9.01 8.51 10.79
CA ILE A 344 10.17 8.37 9.88
C ILE A 344 11.48 8.72 10.60
N GLU A 345 11.51 9.80 11.39
CA GLU A 345 12.68 10.18 12.19
C GLU A 345 13.09 9.07 13.18
N ASN A 346 12.12 8.37 13.77
CA ASN A 346 12.34 7.33 14.77
C ASN A 346 12.62 5.93 14.17
N TRP A 347 11.98 5.58 13.05
CA TRP A 347 11.95 4.21 12.53
C TRP A 347 12.38 4.05 11.05
N GLY A 348 12.67 5.15 10.36
CA GLY A 348 13.09 5.18 8.95
C GLY A 348 11.95 5.42 7.96
N GLU A 349 12.32 5.85 6.74
CA GLU A 349 11.37 6.04 5.63
C GLU A 349 11.03 4.68 4.98
N VAL A 350 9.76 4.46 4.66
CA VAL A 350 9.30 3.31 3.88
C VAL A 350 9.19 3.74 2.41
N GLU A 351 10.15 3.29 1.60
CA GLU A 351 10.17 3.50 0.14
C GLU A 351 8.92 2.89 -0.53
N ASP A 352 8.53 3.44 -1.69
CA ASP A 352 7.27 3.14 -2.40
C ASP A 352 5.99 3.43 -1.56
N SER A 353 6.09 4.17 -0.45
CA SER A 353 4.97 4.53 0.43
C SER A 353 5.04 5.99 0.89
N HIS A 354 5.94 6.32 1.81
CA HIS A 354 6.03 7.66 2.41
C HIS A 354 6.52 8.72 1.41
N ASP A 355 7.46 8.32 0.54
CA ASP A 355 8.00 9.16 -0.52
C ASP A 355 6.95 9.46 -1.61
N VAL A 356 6.18 8.44 -2.00
CA VAL A 356 5.07 8.56 -2.97
C VAL A 356 3.96 9.45 -2.41
N GLU A 357 3.57 9.25 -1.14
CA GLU A 357 2.53 10.06 -0.48
C GLU A 357 2.96 11.53 -0.34
N ARG A 358 4.22 11.80 0.04
CA ARG A 358 4.78 13.15 0.12
C ARG A 358 4.70 13.89 -1.22
N GLU A 359 5.12 13.26 -2.31
CA GLU A 359 5.08 13.91 -3.62
C GLU A 359 3.65 14.01 -4.18
N ASP A 360 2.76 13.06 -3.88
CA ASP A 360 1.35 13.17 -4.28
C ASP A 360 0.59 14.24 -3.49
N MET A 361 0.87 14.40 -2.19
CA MET A 361 0.29 15.47 -1.38
C MET A 361 0.75 16.84 -1.89
N ARG A 362 2.05 17.03 -2.16
CA ARG A 362 2.58 18.24 -2.83
C ARG A 362 1.86 18.52 -4.16
N ARG A 363 1.64 17.51 -4.98
CA ARG A 363 0.89 17.62 -6.26
C ARG A 363 -0.55 18.07 -6.03
N GLN A 364 -1.25 17.49 -5.06
CA GLN A 364 -2.64 17.85 -4.73
C GLN A 364 -2.76 19.26 -4.16
N LEU A 365 -1.90 19.64 -3.21
CA LEU A 365 -1.88 20.98 -2.61
C LEU A 365 -1.45 22.05 -3.64
N GLY A 366 -0.52 21.73 -4.54
CA GLY A 366 -0.18 22.56 -5.69
C GLY A 366 -1.40 22.85 -6.57
N SER A 367 -2.23 21.84 -6.84
CA SER A 367 -3.47 22.06 -7.62
C SER A 367 -4.52 22.91 -6.90
N VAL A 368 -4.56 22.90 -5.56
CA VAL A 368 -5.39 23.83 -4.76
C VAL A 368 -4.94 25.27 -4.97
N VAL A 369 -3.63 25.53 -4.79
CA VAL A 369 -3.03 26.87 -4.96
C VAL A 369 -3.23 27.41 -6.37
N LEU A 370 -3.00 26.59 -7.40
CA LEU A 370 -3.12 26.99 -8.80
C LEU A 370 -4.58 27.27 -9.20
N LEU A 371 -5.56 26.52 -8.66
CA LEU A 371 -6.98 26.74 -8.95
C LEU A 371 -7.50 28.06 -8.37
N SER A 372 -7.10 28.40 -7.13
CA SER A 372 -7.60 29.57 -6.40
C SER A 372 -6.81 30.85 -6.66
N GLY A 373 -5.50 30.75 -6.90
CA GLY A 373 -4.60 31.92 -6.95
C GLY A 373 -4.33 32.53 -8.32
N LEU A 374 -4.49 31.78 -9.42
CA LEU A 374 -4.09 32.23 -10.76
C LEU A 374 -5.14 33.09 -11.47
N HIS A 375 -5.33 34.32 -10.98
CA HIS A 375 -5.96 35.40 -11.73
C HIS A 375 -4.87 36.29 -12.35
N LEU A 376 -5.01 36.64 -13.63
CA LEU A 376 -4.21 37.69 -14.24
C LEU A 376 -5.03 38.98 -14.27
N ASP A 377 -4.57 39.99 -13.54
CA ASP A 377 -5.13 41.34 -13.58
C ASP A 377 -4.96 41.90 -15.01
N ASN A 378 -6.03 42.46 -15.58
CA ASN A 378 -6.10 42.85 -16.99
C ASN A 378 -5.12 44.01 -17.31
N PRO A 379 -4.14 43.87 -18.22
CA PRO A 379 -3.04 44.81 -18.38
C PRO A 379 -3.41 46.06 -19.21
N ARG A 380 -4.38 46.85 -18.73
CA ARG A 380 -4.80 48.12 -19.36
C ARG A 380 -4.35 49.39 -18.62
N SER A 381 -3.61 49.28 -17.52
CA SER A 381 -3.29 50.42 -16.63
C SER A 381 -1.83 50.88 -16.61
N ASN A 382 -0.90 50.26 -17.35
CA ASN A 382 0.51 50.70 -17.41
C ASN A 382 1.04 50.74 -18.85
N GLN A 383 0.61 51.73 -19.62
CA GLN A 383 1.32 52.19 -20.81
C GLN A 383 2.23 53.38 -20.45
N HIS A 384 3.43 53.11 -19.95
CA HIS A 384 4.61 53.95 -20.17
C HIS A 384 5.86 53.25 -19.64
N ILE A 385 6.75 52.85 -20.56
CA ILE A 385 8.22 53.01 -20.55
C ILE A 385 8.78 52.24 -21.77
N MET A 386 9.24 53.04 -22.74
CA MET A 386 10.18 52.70 -23.82
C MET A 386 11.46 52.01 -23.30
N SER A 387 12.29 51.30 -24.06
CA SER A 387 12.30 50.82 -25.46
C SER A 387 13.60 50.01 -25.68
N ASP A 388 13.60 48.95 -26.49
CA ASP A 388 14.66 48.41 -27.39
C ASP A 388 16.18 48.70 -27.18
N PRO A 389 17.10 47.87 -27.73
CA PRO A 389 17.13 46.40 -27.81
C PRO A 389 18.58 45.85 -27.52
N THR A 390 18.88 44.62 -27.98
CA THR A 390 20.25 44.03 -28.20
C THR A 390 20.88 43.20 -27.06
N ALA A 391 21.47 42.04 -27.48
CA ALA A 391 22.54 41.22 -26.85
C ALA A 391 22.18 39.81 -26.29
N GLU A 392 22.36 38.78 -27.12
CA GLU A 392 23.01 37.51 -26.72
C GLU A 392 24.54 37.71 -26.66
N PRO A 393 25.39 36.73 -26.25
CA PRO A 393 25.30 35.74 -25.16
C PRO A 393 26.57 35.73 -24.26
N GLY A 394 26.57 35.00 -23.13
CA GLY A 394 27.80 34.49 -22.49
C GLY A 394 27.97 34.70 -20.96
N ALA A 395 28.57 33.70 -20.29
CA ALA A 395 29.17 33.76 -18.94
C ALA A 395 30.68 34.11 -19.07
N PRO A 396 31.49 34.46 -18.02
CA PRO A 396 31.52 33.98 -16.61
C PRO A 396 31.39 35.15 -15.58
N ALA A 397 31.88 35.21 -14.32
CA ALA A 397 32.84 34.42 -13.51
C ALA A 397 32.61 34.56 -11.98
N ASP A 398 33.46 33.89 -11.19
CA ASP A 398 33.48 33.73 -9.72
C ASP A 398 34.04 34.91 -8.88
N VAL A 399 33.87 34.78 -7.54
CA VAL A 399 34.90 34.85 -6.44
C VAL A 399 34.12 34.92 -5.10
N SER A 400 34.33 34.14 -4.03
CA SER A 400 35.20 32.99 -3.65
C SER A 400 34.53 32.27 -2.42
N SER A 401 34.97 31.15 -1.82
CA SER A 401 36.32 30.58 -1.70
C SER A 401 36.37 29.08 -1.34
N ASN A 402 37.41 28.41 -1.87
CA ASN A 402 38.17 27.28 -1.31
C ASN A 402 37.46 26.01 -0.78
N ILE A 403 37.16 25.08 -1.70
CA ILE A 403 37.29 23.63 -1.45
C ILE A 403 38.08 23.04 -2.66
N PRO A 404 39.15 22.25 -2.46
CA PRO A 404 39.95 21.73 -3.57
C PRO A 404 39.15 20.73 -4.43
N PRO A 405 39.33 20.74 -5.76
CA PRO A 405 38.61 19.82 -6.65
C PRO A 405 39.06 18.37 -6.40
N ALA A 406 38.08 17.45 -6.33
CA ALA A 406 38.35 16.03 -6.23
C ALA A 406 39.13 15.56 -7.47
N GLY A 407 40.34 15.06 -7.26
CA GLY A 407 41.28 14.75 -8.34
C GLY A 407 40.75 13.71 -9.33
N GLU A 408 41.11 13.90 -10.60
CA GLU A 408 40.95 12.90 -11.65
C GLU A 408 41.71 11.61 -11.29
N LYS A 409 40.98 10.63 -10.72
CA LYS A 409 41.24 9.16 -10.72
C LYS A 409 40.28 8.45 -9.74
N SER A 410 38.97 8.58 -9.97
CA SER A 410 38.06 7.60 -9.38
C SER A 410 38.27 6.25 -10.09
N LEU A 411 38.82 5.28 -9.36
CA LEU A 411 39.08 3.92 -9.83
C LEU A 411 37.84 3.26 -10.46
N ALA A 412 36.64 3.66 -10.06
CA ALA A 412 35.39 3.21 -10.66
C ALA A 412 35.22 3.63 -12.13
N ALA A 413 35.55 4.88 -12.48
CA ALA A 413 35.41 5.38 -13.85
C ALA A 413 36.47 4.79 -14.80
N GLU A 414 37.69 4.59 -14.30
CA GLU A 414 38.78 3.91 -15.02
C GLU A 414 38.46 2.42 -15.24
N ALA A 415 37.91 1.74 -14.21
CA ALA A 415 37.46 0.35 -14.34
C ALA A 415 36.33 0.19 -15.36
N GLN A 416 35.35 1.10 -15.37
CA GLN A 416 34.21 1.03 -16.27
C GLN A 416 34.60 1.26 -17.75
N ARG A 417 35.71 1.96 -18.03
CA ARG A 417 36.31 2.05 -19.38
C ARG A 417 37.07 0.78 -19.80
N ARG A 418 37.55 -0.04 -18.87
CA ARG A 418 38.34 -1.26 -19.15
C ARG A 418 37.50 -2.54 -19.23
N VAL A 419 36.22 -2.51 -18.83
CA VAL A 419 35.32 -3.66 -18.93
C VAL A 419 34.61 -3.67 -20.30
N PRO A 420 34.78 -4.72 -21.13
CA PRO A 420 34.06 -4.84 -22.40
C PRO A 420 32.54 -4.72 -22.24
N ASN A 421 31.86 -4.00 -23.14
CA ASN A 421 30.40 -3.83 -23.12
C ASN A 421 29.60 -5.16 -23.05
N LYS A 422 30.16 -6.26 -23.55
CA LYS A 422 29.58 -7.61 -23.38
C LYS A 422 29.53 -8.05 -21.92
N LEU A 423 30.57 -7.80 -21.13
CA LEU A 423 30.61 -8.12 -19.70
C LEU A 423 29.64 -7.22 -18.90
N VAL A 424 29.50 -5.94 -19.27
CA VAL A 424 28.49 -5.04 -18.66
C VAL A 424 27.06 -5.53 -18.97
N ALA A 425 26.77 -5.92 -20.21
CA ALA A 425 25.46 -6.48 -20.58
C ALA A 425 25.18 -7.85 -19.92
N MET A 426 26.22 -8.69 -19.75
CA MET A 426 26.14 -9.95 -19.01
C MET A 426 25.93 -9.72 -17.51
N ALA A 427 26.40 -8.61 -16.94
CA ALA A 427 26.17 -8.23 -15.54
C ALA A 427 24.82 -7.54 -15.29
N ALA A 428 24.30 -6.78 -16.27
CA ALA A 428 22.98 -6.12 -16.17
C ALA A 428 21.79 -7.10 -16.20
N THR A 429 21.99 -8.29 -16.78
CA THR A 429 20.96 -9.34 -16.86
C THR A 429 20.63 -9.98 -15.50
N PRO A 430 21.61 -10.49 -14.70
CA PRO A 430 21.33 -11.01 -13.36
C PRO A 430 20.83 -9.92 -12.41
N ASP A 431 21.32 -8.69 -12.50
CA ASP A 431 20.80 -7.56 -11.70
C ASP A 431 19.30 -7.33 -11.94
N ARG A 432 18.87 -7.23 -13.20
CA ARG A 432 17.44 -7.13 -13.55
C ARG A 432 16.62 -8.33 -13.06
N ILE A 433 17.20 -9.54 -13.05
CA ILE A 433 16.52 -10.74 -12.52
C ILE A 433 16.40 -10.67 -10.99
N LEU A 434 17.44 -10.22 -10.28
CA LEU A 434 17.45 -10.06 -8.82
C LEU A 434 16.44 -9.01 -8.36
N LEU A 435 16.39 -7.85 -9.02
CA LEU A 435 15.40 -6.80 -8.74
C LEU A 435 13.96 -7.29 -8.96
N ARG A 436 13.72 -8.06 -10.03
CA ARG A 436 12.41 -8.68 -10.30
C ARG A 436 12.07 -9.80 -9.33
N LEU A 437 13.07 -10.55 -8.84
CA LEU A 437 12.90 -11.55 -7.79
C LEU A 437 12.56 -10.87 -6.45
N ASN A 438 13.21 -9.76 -6.09
CA ASN A 438 12.87 -9.00 -4.90
C ASN A 438 11.41 -8.53 -4.94
N LYS A 439 10.98 -7.92 -6.05
CA LYS A 439 9.57 -7.54 -6.28
C LYS A 439 8.61 -8.74 -6.23
N LEU A 440 9.01 -9.92 -6.72
CA LEU A 440 8.22 -11.14 -6.64
C LEU A 440 8.06 -11.61 -5.19
N LEU A 441 9.12 -11.57 -4.39
CA LEU A 441 9.13 -12.06 -3.02
C LEU A 441 8.37 -11.11 -2.07
N ALA A 442 8.51 -9.79 -2.26
CA ALA A 442 7.83 -8.76 -1.49
C ALA A 442 6.31 -8.66 -1.77
N ALA A 443 5.84 -9.14 -2.93
CA ALA A 443 4.42 -9.12 -3.26
C ALA A 443 3.58 -9.97 -2.29
N PRO A 444 2.31 -9.60 -1.97
CA PRO A 444 1.43 -10.40 -1.12
C PRO A 444 1.27 -11.84 -1.60
N GLY A 445 1.69 -12.81 -0.78
CA GLY A 445 1.72 -14.23 -1.13
C GLY A 445 2.77 -14.63 -2.18
N GLY A 446 3.67 -13.72 -2.54
CA GLY A 446 4.75 -13.90 -3.51
C GLY A 446 5.81 -14.87 -3.00
N LEU A 447 6.35 -14.63 -1.79
CA LEU A 447 7.27 -15.55 -1.11
C LEU A 447 6.74 -17.00 -1.06
N SER A 448 5.50 -17.22 -0.65
CA SER A 448 4.93 -18.57 -0.55
C SER A 448 4.76 -19.25 -1.92
N THR A 449 4.43 -18.45 -2.95
CA THR A 449 4.31 -18.93 -4.33
C THR A 449 5.67 -19.29 -4.92
N PHE A 450 6.69 -18.45 -4.72
CA PHE A 450 8.06 -18.71 -5.12
C PHE A 450 8.64 -19.95 -4.43
N LEU A 451 8.58 -20.03 -3.09
CA LEU A 451 9.07 -21.18 -2.32
C LEU A 451 8.40 -22.48 -2.77
N SER A 452 7.09 -22.44 -3.09
CA SER A 452 6.35 -23.59 -3.60
C SER A 452 6.84 -24.02 -4.97
N THR A 453 6.83 -23.13 -5.98
CA THR A 453 7.25 -23.49 -7.33
C THR A 453 8.72 -23.92 -7.37
N PHE A 454 9.61 -23.19 -6.69
CA PHE A 454 11.04 -23.52 -6.66
C PHE A 454 11.30 -24.89 -6.02
N ASN A 455 10.62 -25.21 -4.91
CA ASN A 455 10.70 -26.52 -4.28
C ASN A 455 10.25 -27.67 -5.21
N TYR A 456 9.13 -27.52 -5.92
CA TYR A 456 8.68 -28.55 -6.86
C TYR A 456 9.54 -28.64 -8.13
N THR A 457 10.08 -27.52 -8.62
CA THR A 457 11.10 -27.52 -9.68
C THR A 457 12.35 -28.29 -9.24
N LEU A 458 12.82 -28.12 -7.99
CA LEU A 458 13.94 -28.89 -7.45
C LEU A 458 13.65 -30.39 -7.37
N TYR A 459 12.41 -30.81 -7.09
CA TYR A 459 12.02 -32.22 -7.13
C TYR A 459 12.09 -32.81 -8.55
N ILE A 460 11.66 -32.06 -9.58
CA ILE A 460 11.85 -32.45 -10.98
C ILE A 460 13.35 -32.58 -11.32
N LEU A 461 14.15 -31.57 -10.96
CA LEU A 461 15.59 -31.53 -11.24
C LEU A 461 16.35 -32.66 -10.52
N THR A 462 16.02 -32.94 -9.26
CA THR A 462 16.60 -34.04 -8.47
C THR A 462 16.31 -35.39 -9.14
N TYR A 463 15.06 -35.62 -9.55
CA TYR A 463 14.67 -36.84 -10.25
C TYR A 463 15.34 -36.97 -11.63
N ALA A 464 15.37 -35.88 -12.41
CA ALA A 464 16.02 -35.85 -13.72
C ALA A 464 17.53 -36.10 -13.60
N SER A 465 18.20 -35.48 -12.62
CA SER A 465 19.63 -35.69 -12.35
C SER A 465 19.92 -37.13 -11.90
N ALA A 466 19.08 -37.71 -11.05
CA ALA A 466 19.23 -39.12 -10.64
C ALA A 466 19.05 -40.09 -11.82
N LYS A 467 18.17 -39.78 -12.79
CA LYS A 467 18.01 -40.57 -14.02
C LYS A 467 19.13 -40.33 -15.04
N SER A 468 19.72 -39.14 -15.10
CA SER A 468 20.81 -38.81 -16.03
C SER A 468 22.21 -39.13 -15.51
N ALA A 469 22.36 -39.48 -14.22
CA ALA A 469 23.62 -39.88 -13.59
C ALA A 469 24.53 -40.83 -14.43
N PRO A 470 24.05 -41.92 -15.05
CA PRO A 470 24.92 -42.78 -15.88
C PRO A 470 25.40 -42.10 -17.18
N LEU A 471 24.64 -41.15 -17.72
CA LEU A 471 25.03 -40.35 -18.89
C LEU A 471 25.97 -39.21 -18.49
N GLN A 472 25.74 -38.58 -17.34
CA GLN A 472 26.67 -37.62 -16.74
C GLN A 472 28.03 -38.27 -16.46
N ALA A 473 28.06 -39.47 -15.87
CA ALA A 473 29.29 -40.21 -15.63
C ALA A 473 30.07 -40.52 -16.93
N LYS A 474 29.37 -40.95 -17.99
CA LYS A 474 30.00 -41.17 -19.31
C LYS A 474 30.54 -39.88 -19.92
N LEU A 475 29.82 -38.75 -19.83
CA LEU A 475 30.29 -37.46 -20.31
C LEU A 475 31.52 -36.97 -19.52
N TYR A 476 31.50 -37.10 -18.19
CA TYR A 476 32.65 -36.75 -17.35
C TYR A 476 33.89 -37.57 -17.73
N GLN A 477 33.77 -38.89 -17.89
CA GLN A 477 34.86 -39.75 -18.37
C GLN A 477 35.40 -39.31 -19.74
N LEU A 478 34.51 -38.88 -20.65
CA LEU A 478 34.88 -38.41 -21.98
C LEU A 478 35.69 -37.10 -21.95
N PHE A 479 35.36 -36.19 -21.02
CA PHE A 479 36.03 -34.89 -20.87
C PHE A 479 37.28 -34.92 -19.99
N THR A 480 37.35 -35.77 -18.95
CA THR A 480 38.48 -35.77 -18.01
C THR A 480 39.56 -36.80 -18.35
N ARG A 481 39.29 -37.78 -19.23
CA ARG A 481 40.24 -38.86 -19.63
C ARG A 481 40.91 -39.60 -18.46
N SER A 482 40.29 -39.60 -17.29
CA SER A 482 40.82 -40.25 -16.08
C SER A 482 39.96 -41.47 -15.71
N PRO A 483 40.55 -42.63 -15.32
CA PRO A 483 39.79 -43.84 -15.02
C PRO A 483 39.07 -43.81 -13.65
N THR A 484 39.32 -42.81 -12.81
CA THR A 484 38.73 -42.74 -11.46
C THR A 484 37.30 -42.18 -11.49
N THR A 485 36.32 -43.05 -11.25
CA THR A 485 34.91 -42.68 -11.09
C THR A 485 34.66 -42.02 -9.73
N THR A 486 34.78 -40.69 -9.65
CA THR A 486 33.99 -39.92 -8.67
C THR A 486 32.63 -39.61 -9.31
N ALA A 487 31.60 -40.35 -8.91
CA ALA A 487 30.23 -40.04 -9.29
C ALA A 487 29.86 -38.66 -8.72
N VAL A 488 29.24 -37.81 -9.54
CA VAL A 488 29.01 -36.40 -9.18
C VAL A 488 27.85 -36.30 -8.17
N ASP A 489 28.15 -35.92 -6.93
CA ASP A 489 27.21 -35.71 -5.80
C ASP A 489 26.20 -34.54 -6.00
N ALA A 490 25.95 -34.09 -7.23
CA ALA A 490 25.01 -33.01 -7.52
C ALA A 490 23.55 -33.35 -7.14
N THR A 491 23.19 -34.64 -7.15
CA THR A 491 21.85 -35.13 -6.79
C THR A 491 21.52 -34.88 -5.32
N THR A 492 22.49 -35.05 -4.43
CA THR A 492 22.35 -34.92 -2.97
C THR A 492 22.13 -33.46 -2.55
N HIS A 493 22.81 -32.50 -3.17
CA HIS A 493 22.64 -31.08 -2.86
C HIS A 493 21.26 -30.53 -3.26
N LEU A 494 20.76 -30.87 -4.45
CA LEU A 494 19.42 -30.46 -4.89
C LEU A 494 18.32 -31.11 -4.04
N ALA A 495 18.49 -32.39 -3.67
CA ALA A 495 17.59 -33.08 -2.77
C ALA A 495 17.55 -32.43 -1.37
N ALA A 496 18.72 -32.08 -0.80
CA ALA A 496 18.82 -31.44 0.51
C ALA A 496 18.15 -30.05 0.52
N LEU A 497 18.38 -29.23 -0.51
CA LEU A 497 17.72 -27.92 -0.66
C LEU A 497 16.19 -28.07 -0.84
N GLY A 498 15.76 -29.07 -1.61
CA GLY A 498 14.35 -29.43 -1.73
C GLY A 498 13.73 -29.89 -0.40
N GLY A 499 14.47 -30.64 0.43
CA GLY A 499 14.07 -31.00 1.78
C GLY A 499 13.88 -29.77 2.67
N LEU A 500 14.90 -28.90 2.74
CA LEU A 500 14.88 -27.66 3.52
C LEU A 500 13.70 -26.76 3.16
N LEU A 501 13.46 -26.52 1.86
CA LEU A 501 12.35 -25.69 1.40
C LEU A 501 10.98 -26.29 1.74
N SER A 502 10.84 -27.62 1.71
CA SER A 502 9.61 -28.31 2.11
C SER A 502 9.33 -28.16 3.61
N SER A 503 10.36 -28.33 4.43
CA SER A 503 10.28 -28.08 5.88
C SER A 503 9.92 -26.62 6.17
N THR A 504 10.61 -25.65 5.56
CA THR A 504 10.30 -24.21 5.72
C THR A 504 8.86 -23.87 5.32
N ARG A 505 8.37 -24.41 4.19
CA ARG A 505 6.97 -24.25 3.78
C ARG A 505 5.99 -24.84 4.78
N THR A 506 6.34 -25.95 5.44
CA THR A 506 5.48 -26.60 6.44
C THR A 506 5.49 -25.83 7.76
N THR A 507 6.64 -25.32 8.21
CA THR A 507 6.74 -24.40 9.35
C THR A 507 5.93 -23.13 9.14
N LEU A 508 6.00 -22.51 7.94
CA LEU A 508 5.19 -21.32 7.62
C LEU A 508 3.68 -21.62 7.60
N ARG A 509 3.28 -22.86 7.28
CA ARG A 509 1.86 -23.29 7.30
C ARG A 509 1.30 -23.52 8.69
N LEU A 510 2.10 -23.57 9.75
CA LEU A 510 1.61 -23.62 11.14
C LEU A 510 0.61 -22.48 11.44
N PHE A 511 0.80 -21.30 10.83
CA PHE A 511 -0.08 -20.14 10.96
C PHE A 511 -1.33 -20.20 10.04
N GLY A 512 -1.50 -21.25 9.25
CA GLY A 512 -2.58 -21.40 8.27
C GLY A 512 -4.00 -21.45 8.86
N LEU A 513 -4.15 -21.76 10.15
CA LEU A 513 -5.45 -21.75 10.83
C LEU A 513 -6.04 -20.34 10.97
N PHE A 514 -5.23 -19.28 11.06
CA PHE A 514 -5.73 -17.91 11.20
C PHE A 514 -6.54 -17.43 9.98
N PRO A 515 -6.04 -17.51 8.72
CA PRO A 515 -6.83 -17.15 7.54
C PRO A 515 -8.00 -18.13 7.27
N LEU A 516 -7.90 -19.39 7.70
CA LEU A 516 -9.02 -20.33 7.60
C LEU A 516 -10.15 -19.97 8.59
N TYR A 517 -9.82 -19.52 9.80
CA TYR A 517 -10.80 -19.01 10.75
C TYR A 517 -11.51 -17.74 10.25
N THR A 518 -10.79 -16.79 9.63
CA THR A 518 -11.43 -15.60 9.05
C THR A 518 -12.35 -15.95 7.88
N TRP A 519 -11.97 -16.91 7.04
CA TRP A 519 -12.83 -17.42 5.98
C TRP A 519 -14.09 -18.13 6.54
N LEU A 520 -13.94 -18.98 7.56
CA LEU A 520 -15.08 -19.60 8.24
C LEU A 520 -16.02 -18.54 8.83
N ARG A 521 -15.48 -17.51 9.49
CA ARG A 521 -16.27 -16.41 10.07
C ARG A 521 -17.01 -15.59 9.02
N GLN A 522 -16.48 -15.47 7.79
CA GLN A 522 -17.20 -14.86 6.67
C GLN A 522 -18.35 -15.77 6.20
N LEU A 523 -18.10 -17.08 6.02
CA LEU A 523 -19.13 -18.04 5.61
C LEU A 523 -20.26 -18.15 6.66
N MET A 524 -19.94 -18.06 7.95
CA MET A 524 -20.92 -18.06 9.05
C MET A 524 -21.88 -16.85 9.04
N GLN A 525 -21.64 -15.82 8.22
CA GLN A 525 -22.60 -14.72 8.02
C GLN A 525 -23.80 -15.14 7.13
N GLY A 526 -23.74 -16.33 6.54
CA GLY A 526 -24.76 -16.87 5.64
C GLY A 526 -24.52 -16.52 4.17
N PRO A 527 -25.24 -17.18 3.24
CA PRO A 527 -25.22 -16.83 1.83
C PRO A 527 -25.88 -15.47 1.60
N LYS A 528 -25.39 -14.71 0.61
CA LYS A 528 -25.99 -13.44 0.21
C LYS A 528 -27.29 -13.67 -0.58
N PRO A 529 -28.20 -12.68 -0.65
CA PRO A 529 -29.36 -12.75 -1.52
C PRO A 529 -28.93 -12.98 -2.98
N GLY A 530 -29.32 -14.14 -3.54
CA GLY A 530 -28.96 -14.56 -4.90
C GLY A 530 -27.75 -15.50 -5.01
N ASP A 531 -27.09 -15.87 -3.91
CA ASP A 531 -26.02 -16.87 -3.94
C ASP A 531 -26.58 -18.29 -4.14
N ASP A 532 -25.84 -19.14 -4.88
CA ASP A 532 -26.20 -20.54 -5.11
C ASP A 532 -25.93 -21.41 -3.87
N SER A 533 -26.94 -22.15 -3.42
CA SER A 533 -26.86 -22.98 -2.21
C SER A 533 -25.87 -24.15 -2.30
N VAL A 534 -25.63 -24.67 -3.51
CA VAL A 534 -24.63 -25.73 -3.73
C VAL A 534 -23.22 -25.14 -3.66
N LEU A 535 -22.98 -23.98 -4.27
CA LEU A 535 -21.71 -23.27 -4.14
C LEU A 535 -21.40 -22.90 -2.68
N TYR A 536 -22.37 -22.35 -1.94
CA TYR A 536 -22.21 -22.01 -0.53
C TYR A 536 -21.90 -23.24 0.34
N SER A 537 -22.68 -24.33 0.20
CA SER A 537 -22.44 -25.56 0.96
C SER A 537 -21.10 -26.21 0.61
N THR A 538 -20.67 -26.13 -0.64
CA THR A 538 -19.35 -26.59 -1.11
C THR A 538 -18.22 -25.76 -0.48
N GLN A 539 -18.34 -24.43 -0.45
CA GLN A 539 -17.35 -23.55 0.19
C GLN A 539 -17.24 -23.79 1.70
N LEU A 540 -18.37 -23.97 2.41
CA LEU A 540 -18.37 -24.29 3.83
C LEU A 540 -17.72 -25.66 4.10
N THR A 541 -18.06 -26.67 3.30
CA THR A 541 -17.46 -28.01 3.39
C THR A 541 -15.95 -27.97 3.13
N GLN A 542 -15.51 -27.25 2.09
CA GLN A 542 -14.11 -27.06 1.74
C GLN A 542 -13.32 -26.34 2.85
N CYS A 543 -13.91 -25.29 3.44
CA CYS A 543 -13.32 -24.54 4.54
C CYS A 543 -13.10 -25.44 5.78
N LEU A 544 -14.12 -26.22 6.18
CA LEU A 544 -14.02 -27.16 7.30
C LEU A 544 -12.98 -28.26 7.03
N LEU A 545 -12.93 -28.79 5.81
CA LEU A 545 -11.93 -29.78 5.40
C LEU A 545 -10.50 -29.23 5.45
N TYR A 546 -10.26 -27.99 4.99
CA TYR A 546 -8.94 -27.36 5.11
C TYR A 546 -8.59 -26.98 6.56
N ILE A 547 -9.56 -26.64 7.42
CA ILE A 547 -9.34 -26.49 8.86
C ILE A 547 -8.91 -27.83 9.48
N THR A 548 -9.60 -28.93 9.15
CA THR A 548 -9.21 -30.28 9.62
C THR A 548 -7.82 -30.66 9.14
N PHE A 549 -7.52 -30.47 7.85
CA PHE A 549 -6.19 -30.68 7.28
C PHE A 549 -5.11 -29.92 8.06
N GLN A 550 -5.24 -28.60 8.19
CA GLN A 550 -4.20 -27.76 8.79
C GLN A 550 -4.07 -28.00 10.29
N PHE A 551 -5.17 -28.25 11.00
CA PHE A 551 -5.13 -28.61 12.41
C PHE A 551 -4.37 -29.92 12.64
N MET A 552 -4.68 -30.97 11.87
CA MET A 552 -4.02 -32.26 12.00
C MET A 552 -2.55 -32.21 11.55
N GLU A 553 -2.23 -31.47 10.48
CA GLU A 553 -0.84 -31.25 10.06
C GLU A 553 -0.05 -30.52 11.17
N ASN A 554 -0.61 -29.45 11.74
CA ASN A 554 0.03 -28.71 12.83
C ASN A 554 0.30 -29.58 14.06
N VAL A 555 -0.69 -30.39 14.49
CA VAL A 555 -0.52 -31.31 15.63
C VAL A 555 0.58 -32.32 15.34
N ALA A 556 0.61 -32.94 14.16
CA ALA A 556 1.63 -33.90 13.79
C ALA A 556 3.04 -33.28 13.75
N VAL A 557 3.20 -32.15 13.05
CA VAL A 557 4.48 -31.44 12.90
C VAL A 557 5.03 -30.95 14.25
N LEU A 558 4.17 -30.40 15.12
CA LEU A 558 4.60 -29.94 16.44
C LEU A 558 4.92 -31.10 17.40
N THR A 559 4.25 -32.26 17.27
CA THR A 559 4.61 -33.48 18.01
C THR A 559 5.94 -34.05 17.53
N ASP A 560 6.17 -34.14 16.22
CA ASP A 560 7.44 -34.61 15.64
C ASP A 560 8.61 -33.68 16.02
N ALA A 561 8.37 -32.36 16.02
CA ALA A 561 9.31 -31.33 16.49
C ALA A 561 9.49 -31.31 18.02
N LYS A 562 8.79 -32.16 18.78
CA LYS A 562 8.79 -32.23 20.25
C LYS A 562 8.34 -30.94 20.95
N ALA A 563 7.63 -30.06 20.23
CA ALA A 563 7.04 -28.84 20.78
C ALA A 563 5.70 -29.11 21.49
N LEU A 564 4.98 -30.17 21.10
CA LEU A 564 3.83 -30.70 21.83
C LEU A 564 4.18 -31.99 22.58
N PRO A 565 3.68 -32.18 23.82
CA PRO A 565 3.81 -33.45 24.52
C PRO A 565 3.10 -34.59 23.76
N MET A 566 3.78 -35.72 23.60
CA MET A 566 3.29 -36.91 22.88
C MET A 566 1.92 -37.43 23.41
N SER A 567 1.59 -37.15 24.67
CA SER A 567 0.31 -37.48 25.30
C SER A 567 -0.89 -36.73 24.72
N TRP A 568 -0.68 -35.52 24.15
CA TRP A 568 -1.77 -34.70 23.61
C TRP A 568 -2.32 -35.26 22.29
N SER A 569 -1.46 -35.90 21.50
CA SER A 569 -1.82 -36.52 20.22
C SER A 569 -1.99 -38.04 20.29
N GLN A 570 -1.68 -38.66 21.44
CA GLN A 570 -1.68 -40.12 21.66
C GLN A 570 -2.96 -40.84 21.23
N ARG A 571 -4.13 -40.21 21.39
CA ARG A 571 -5.43 -40.77 20.98
C ARG A 571 -5.54 -41.00 19.47
N TRP A 572 -4.72 -40.34 18.65
CA TRP A 572 -4.73 -40.45 17.20
C TRP A 572 -3.50 -41.17 16.63
N HIS A 573 -2.61 -41.69 17.49
CA HIS A 573 -1.44 -42.42 17.04
C HIS A 573 -1.75 -43.85 16.58
N LEU A 574 -0.86 -44.40 15.76
CA LEU A 574 -0.86 -45.84 15.48
C LEU A 574 -0.35 -46.64 16.69
N PRO A 575 -0.81 -47.89 16.88
CA PRO A 575 -0.19 -48.83 17.81
C PRO A 575 1.31 -49.00 17.52
N ALA A 576 2.12 -49.16 18.57
CA ALA A 576 3.56 -49.36 18.44
C ALA A 576 3.94 -50.62 17.63
N SER A 577 3.03 -51.61 17.56
CA SER A 577 3.16 -52.81 16.72
C SER A 577 3.12 -52.54 15.20
N SER A 578 2.77 -51.33 14.76
CA SER A 578 2.67 -50.98 13.33
C SER A 578 4.01 -50.67 12.65
N GLY A 579 5.12 -50.57 13.39
CA GLY A 579 6.46 -50.29 12.84
C GLY A 579 6.63 -48.87 12.24
N LYS A 580 5.66 -47.97 12.45
CA LYS A 580 5.63 -46.61 11.87
C LYS A 580 5.84 -45.53 12.92
N ALA A 581 6.13 -44.32 12.46
CA ALA A 581 6.10 -43.13 13.30
C ALA A 581 4.70 -42.98 13.96
N PRO A 582 4.60 -42.67 15.27
CA PRO A 582 3.32 -42.57 15.97
C PRO A 582 2.33 -41.60 15.32
N THR A 583 2.84 -40.49 14.78
CA THR A 583 2.11 -39.41 14.10
C THR A 583 1.62 -39.75 12.69
N ALA A 584 2.02 -40.88 12.10
CA ALA A 584 1.71 -41.22 10.70
C ALA A 584 0.21 -41.29 10.38
N ASN A 585 -0.63 -41.74 11.32
CA ASN A 585 -2.09 -41.73 11.15
C ASN A 585 -2.69 -40.32 11.19
N ILE A 586 -2.06 -39.38 11.91
CA ILE A 586 -2.51 -37.98 11.95
C ILE A 586 -2.27 -37.32 10.59
N TYR A 587 -1.08 -37.53 9.99
CA TYR A 587 -0.81 -37.10 8.62
C TYR A 587 -1.76 -37.75 7.60
N LEU A 588 -2.05 -39.05 7.72
CA LEU A 588 -2.97 -39.75 6.80
C LEU A 588 -4.37 -39.10 6.79
N TRP A 589 -4.93 -38.81 7.97
CA TRP A 589 -6.22 -38.13 8.08
C TRP A 589 -6.17 -36.67 7.64
N SER A 590 -5.06 -35.97 7.90
CA SER A 590 -4.78 -34.65 7.33
C SER A 590 -4.85 -34.68 5.80
N TYR A 591 -4.09 -35.57 5.14
CA TYR A 591 -4.09 -35.68 3.67
C TYR A 591 -5.45 -36.12 3.08
N ARG A 592 -6.24 -36.92 3.80
CA ARG A 592 -7.62 -37.24 3.40
C ARG A 592 -8.55 -36.03 3.44
N ALA A 593 -8.43 -35.18 4.47
CA ALA A 593 -9.17 -33.92 4.54
C ALA A 593 -8.73 -32.95 3.42
N TRP A 594 -7.43 -32.88 3.11
CA TRP A 594 -6.92 -32.13 1.97
C TRP A 594 -7.48 -32.62 0.62
N LEU A 595 -7.47 -33.94 0.38
CA LEU A 595 -8.08 -34.53 -0.82
C LEU A 595 -9.56 -34.16 -0.93
N GLY A 596 -10.32 -34.24 0.17
CA GLY A 596 -11.72 -33.80 0.20
C GLY A 596 -11.88 -32.32 -0.19
N GLY A 597 -11.00 -31.44 0.29
CA GLY A 597 -11.00 -30.02 -0.08
C GLY A 597 -10.67 -29.77 -1.55
N VAL A 598 -9.75 -30.55 -2.14
CA VAL A 598 -9.46 -30.52 -3.58
C VAL A 598 -10.63 -31.06 -4.41
N LEU A 599 -11.35 -32.08 -3.92
CA LEU A 599 -12.58 -32.58 -4.55
C LEU A 599 -13.71 -31.54 -4.54
N CYS A 600 -13.78 -30.69 -3.52
CA CYS A 600 -14.72 -29.56 -3.49
C CYS A 600 -14.47 -28.53 -4.61
N ASP A 601 -13.22 -28.36 -5.07
CA ASP A 601 -12.94 -27.47 -6.22
C ASP A 601 -13.58 -27.98 -7.52
N PHE A 602 -13.63 -29.29 -7.75
CA PHE A 602 -14.36 -29.84 -8.89
C PHE A 602 -15.86 -29.60 -8.77
N VAL A 603 -16.46 -29.83 -7.60
CA VAL A 603 -17.89 -29.57 -7.35
C VAL A 603 -18.21 -28.09 -7.62
N ARG A 604 -17.38 -27.18 -7.10
CA ARG A 604 -17.47 -25.73 -7.35
C ARG A 604 -17.39 -25.41 -8.84
N LEU A 605 -16.38 -25.92 -9.54
CA LEU A 605 -16.14 -25.64 -10.96
C LEU A 605 -17.23 -26.21 -11.87
N PHE A 606 -17.72 -27.43 -11.62
CA PHE A 606 -18.81 -28.02 -12.38
C PHE A 606 -20.14 -27.30 -12.11
N ARG A 607 -20.42 -26.89 -10.86
CA ARG A 607 -21.62 -26.09 -10.55
C ARG A 607 -21.58 -24.71 -11.20
N THR A 608 -20.44 -24.01 -11.18
CA THR A 608 -20.26 -22.75 -11.91
C THR A 608 -20.45 -22.93 -13.42
N ALA A 609 -19.90 -23.99 -14.02
CA ALA A 609 -20.11 -24.28 -15.43
C ALA A 609 -21.58 -24.61 -15.77
N GLN A 610 -22.30 -25.28 -14.86
CA GLN A 610 -23.74 -25.54 -15.00
C GLN A 610 -24.56 -24.23 -14.98
N LEU A 611 -24.30 -23.36 -14.00
CA LEU A 611 -24.97 -22.06 -13.89
C LEU A 611 -24.67 -21.17 -15.10
N GLU A 612 -23.44 -21.16 -15.61
CA GLU A 612 -23.09 -20.39 -16.80
C GLU A 612 -23.74 -20.95 -18.07
N ARG A 613 -23.89 -22.28 -18.20
CA ARG A 613 -24.68 -22.89 -19.27
C ARG A 613 -26.16 -22.52 -19.19
N GLN A 614 -26.74 -22.44 -18.00
CA GLN A 614 -28.13 -22.00 -17.81
C GLN A 614 -28.30 -20.53 -18.24
N LYS A 615 -27.41 -19.64 -17.78
CA LYS A 615 -27.36 -18.24 -18.23
C LYS A 615 -27.13 -18.07 -19.73
N ARG A 616 -26.43 -19.00 -20.40
CA ARG A 616 -26.28 -19.01 -21.86
C ARG A 616 -27.56 -19.47 -22.58
N ALA A 617 -28.32 -20.40 -21.99
CA ALA A 617 -29.58 -20.89 -22.53
C ALA A 617 -30.77 -19.92 -22.34
N GLU A 618 -30.75 -19.12 -21.27
CA GLU A 618 -31.77 -18.09 -20.99
C GLU A 618 -31.60 -16.82 -21.84
N ARG A 619 -30.43 -16.62 -22.45
CA ARG A 619 -30.18 -15.52 -23.39
C ARG A 619 -30.89 -15.80 -24.73
N SER A 620 -31.84 -14.94 -25.10
CA SER A 620 -32.49 -14.99 -26.42
C SER A 620 -31.48 -14.76 -27.57
N VAL A 621 -31.83 -15.21 -28.78
CA VAL A 621 -30.92 -15.33 -29.93
C VAL A 621 -30.52 -13.97 -30.52
N THR A 622 -29.59 -13.29 -29.84
CA THR A 622 -28.82 -12.14 -30.35
C THR A 622 -27.34 -12.38 -30.06
N THR A 623 -26.63 -12.94 -31.04
CA THR A 623 -25.21 -13.30 -30.97
C THR A 623 -24.31 -12.10 -31.21
N ASP A 624 -24.32 -11.13 -30.28
CA ASP A 624 -23.42 -9.98 -30.33
C ASP A 624 -21.96 -10.35 -30.06
N PHE A 625 -21.04 -9.66 -30.72
CA PHE A 625 -19.59 -9.88 -30.59
C PHE A 625 -19.11 -9.75 -29.13
N ALA A 626 -19.64 -8.78 -28.39
CA ALA A 626 -19.31 -8.55 -26.98
C ALA A 626 -19.70 -9.75 -26.08
N THR A 627 -20.85 -10.36 -26.35
CA THR A 627 -21.34 -11.56 -25.64
C THR A 627 -20.42 -12.74 -25.88
N ARG A 628 -20.00 -12.93 -27.14
CA ARG A 628 -19.03 -13.97 -27.51
C ARG A 628 -17.66 -13.75 -26.87
N GLU A 629 -17.13 -12.52 -26.88
CA GLU A 629 -15.85 -12.20 -26.22
C GLU A 629 -15.94 -12.41 -24.69
N HIS A 630 -17.09 -12.14 -24.08
CA HIS A 630 -17.35 -12.43 -22.67
C HIS A 630 -17.36 -13.93 -22.38
N ASP A 631 -18.10 -14.73 -23.16
CA ASP A 631 -18.18 -16.18 -22.99
C ASP A 631 -16.82 -16.87 -23.26
N GLU A 632 -16.05 -16.42 -24.27
CA GLU A 632 -14.69 -16.92 -24.54
C GLU A 632 -13.73 -16.61 -23.36
N LYS A 633 -13.86 -15.44 -22.71
CA LYS A 633 -13.08 -15.12 -21.49
C LYS A 633 -13.51 -15.95 -20.29
N ALA A 634 -14.82 -16.18 -20.12
CA ALA A 634 -15.34 -17.03 -19.05
C ALA A 634 -14.83 -18.48 -19.19
N ASP A 635 -14.82 -19.02 -20.41
CA ASP A 635 -14.32 -20.37 -20.69
C ASP A 635 -12.80 -20.45 -20.47
N GLN A 636 -12.03 -19.43 -20.87
CA GLN A 636 -10.59 -19.35 -20.57
C GLN A 636 -10.30 -19.27 -19.07
N ALA A 637 -11.07 -18.48 -18.31
CA ALA A 637 -10.93 -18.37 -16.87
C ALA A 637 -11.25 -19.71 -16.17
N TRP A 638 -12.34 -20.38 -16.57
CA TRP A 638 -12.72 -21.69 -16.05
C TRP A 638 -11.65 -22.76 -16.30
N TRP A 639 -11.09 -22.82 -17.52
CA TRP A 639 -9.99 -23.74 -17.81
C TRP A 639 -8.72 -23.42 -16.99
N LYS A 640 -8.39 -22.13 -16.79
CA LYS A 640 -7.27 -21.71 -15.95
C LYS A 640 -7.44 -22.14 -14.50
N GLU A 641 -8.67 -22.04 -13.95
CA GLU A 641 -8.97 -22.55 -12.61
C GLU A 641 -8.92 -24.08 -12.55
N MET A 642 -9.45 -24.80 -13.55
CA MET A 642 -9.53 -26.27 -13.60
C MET A 642 -8.16 -26.97 -13.62
N VAL A 643 -7.12 -26.34 -14.19
CA VAL A 643 -5.74 -26.87 -14.17
C VAL A 643 -5.22 -27.05 -12.73
N VAL A 644 -5.64 -26.21 -11.78
CA VAL A 644 -5.12 -26.24 -10.40
C VAL A 644 -5.53 -27.51 -9.64
N PRO A 645 -6.83 -27.86 -9.46
CA PRO A 645 -7.22 -29.09 -8.80
C PRO A 645 -6.81 -30.34 -9.60
N LEU A 646 -6.82 -30.30 -10.94
CA LEU A 646 -6.28 -31.40 -11.76
C LEU A 646 -4.79 -31.68 -11.45
N SER A 647 -4.00 -30.64 -11.20
CA SER A 647 -2.57 -30.78 -10.86
C SER A 647 -2.35 -31.28 -9.42
N TRP A 648 -3.18 -30.86 -8.45
CA TRP A 648 -3.04 -31.33 -7.06
C TRP A 648 -3.62 -32.73 -6.82
N THR A 649 -4.66 -33.14 -7.55
CA THR A 649 -5.42 -34.37 -7.26
C THR A 649 -4.57 -35.65 -7.23
N PRO A 650 -3.67 -35.93 -8.20
CA PRO A 650 -2.85 -37.15 -8.15
C PRO A 650 -1.96 -37.20 -6.90
N MET A 651 -1.45 -36.04 -6.46
CA MET A 651 -0.61 -35.94 -5.27
C MET A 651 -1.42 -36.06 -3.97
N ALA A 652 -2.58 -35.40 -3.90
CA ALA A 652 -3.49 -35.53 -2.77
C ALA A 652 -3.99 -36.98 -2.61
N LEU A 653 -4.28 -37.66 -3.73
CA LEU A 653 -4.67 -39.06 -3.75
C LEU A 653 -3.53 -39.98 -3.30
N HIS A 654 -2.29 -39.78 -3.80
CA HIS A 654 -1.12 -40.55 -3.36
C HIS A 654 -0.96 -40.51 -1.83
N PHE A 655 -1.03 -39.32 -1.21
CA PHE A 655 -0.87 -39.17 0.23
C PHE A 655 -2.10 -39.61 1.06
N ALA A 656 -3.32 -39.54 0.51
CA ALA A 656 -4.55 -39.95 1.19
C ALA A 656 -4.78 -41.48 1.22
N ILE A 657 -4.18 -42.22 0.27
CA ILE A 657 -4.20 -43.69 0.22
C ILE A 657 -3.42 -44.29 1.39
N GLY A 658 -2.23 -43.75 1.69
CA GLY A 658 -1.34 -44.26 2.73
C GLY A 658 -0.26 -45.19 2.18
N GLU A 659 -0.14 -46.40 2.71
CA GLU A 659 0.91 -47.35 2.28
C GLU A 659 0.84 -47.72 0.81
N GLY A 660 2.01 -47.81 0.16
CA GLY A 660 2.15 -48.03 -1.29
C GLY A 660 1.79 -46.81 -2.15
N GLY A 661 0.79 -46.02 -1.73
CA GLY A 661 0.31 -44.85 -2.46
C GLY A 661 -0.16 -45.20 -3.89
N LEU A 662 -0.04 -44.24 -4.80
CA LEU A 662 -0.21 -44.52 -6.23
C LEU A 662 0.96 -45.35 -6.81
N PRO A 663 0.70 -46.46 -7.55
CA PRO A 663 1.73 -47.24 -8.21
C PRO A 663 2.60 -46.40 -9.16
N GLY A 664 3.92 -46.59 -9.10
CA GLY A 664 4.88 -45.85 -9.94
C GLY A 664 5.12 -44.39 -9.53
N TRP A 665 4.51 -43.92 -8.44
CA TRP A 665 4.73 -42.56 -7.94
C TRP A 665 6.21 -42.33 -7.58
N ASN A 666 6.71 -41.15 -7.92
CA ASN A 666 8.11 -40.79 -7.77
C ASN A 666 8.26 -39.27 -7.58
N LEU A 667 9.46 -38.85 -7.16
CA LEU A 667 9.76 -37.45 -6.87
C LEU A 667 9.57 -36.52 -8.09
N GLY A 668 9.80 -37.02 -9.31
CA GLY A 668 9.55 -36.28 -10.55
C GLY A 668 8.06 -36.04 -10.80
N ALA A 669 7.21 -37.04 -10.57
CA ALA A 669 5.75 -36.90 -10.66
C ALA A 669 5.20 -35.93 -9.60
N MET A 670 5.71 -36.02 -8.37
CA MET A 670 5.40 -35.08 -7.28
C MET A 670 5.80 -33.64 -7.64
N GLY A 671 7.00 -33.46 -8.17
CA GLY A 671 7.50 -32.17 -8.66
C GLY A 671 6.68 -31.63 -9.82
N ALA A 672 6.31 -32.45 -10.81
CA ALA A 672 5.46 -32.04 -11.92
C ALA A 672 4.09 -31.52 -11.42
N CYS A 673 3.40 -32.29 -10.59
CA CYS A 673 2.09 -31.93 -10.03
C CYS A 673 2.13 -30.57 -9.32
N GLY A 674 3.07 -30.37 -8.39
CA GLY A 674 3.17 -29.12 -7.65
C GLY A 674 3.69 -27.94 -8.47
N ALA A 675 4.55 -28.18 -9.47
CA ALA A 675 5.05 -27.12 -10.36
C ALA A 675 3.93 -26.61 -11.30
N PHE A 676 3.19 -27.51 -11.96
CA PHE A 676 2.08 -27.14 -12.85
C PHE A 676 0.97 -26.40 -12.09
N ALA A 677 0.64 -26.85 -10.88
CA ALA A 677 -0.35 -26.18 -10.04
C ALA A 677 0.03 -24.73 -9.67
N GLY A 678 1.33 -24.45 -9.52
CA GLY A 678 1.84 -23.10 -9.22
C GLY A 678 2.13 -22.24 -10.46
N LEU A 679 2.27 -22.85 -11.65
CA LEU A 679 2.86 -22.21 -12.83
C LEU A 679 2.07 -20.99 -13.34
N GLY A 680 0.74 -21.08 -13.39
CA GLY A 680 -0.10 -19.94 -13.77
C GLY A 680 0.01 -18.77 -12.79
N LYS A 681 -0.01 -19.06 -11.48
CA LYS A 681 0.06 -18.03 -10.43
C LYS A 681 1.43 -17.34 -10.40
N ILE A 682 2.53 -18.08 -10.50
CA ILE A 682 3.87 -17.49 -10.53
C ILE A 682 4.13 -16.74 -11.83
N ALA A 683 3.60 -17.19 -12.97
CA ALA A 683 3.71 -16.46 -14.23
C ALA A 683 2.94 -15.12 -14.18
N ASP A 684 1.72 -15.11 -13.66
CA ASP A 684 0.93 -13.88 -13.45
C ASP A 684 1.64 -12.91 -12.48
N MET A 685 2.21 -13.43 -11.38
CA MET A 685 2.96 -12.62 -10.41
C MET A 685 4.27 -12.09 -11.01
N TRP A 686 5.00 -12.92 -11.78
CA TRP A 686 6.23 -12.51 -12.46
C TRP A 686 5.97 -11.46 -13.56
N ALA A 687 4.85 -11.57 -14.29
CA ALA A 687 4.46 -10.56 -15.27
C ALA A 687 4.23 -9.19 -14.62
N LYS A 688 3.78 -9.14 -13.36
CA LYS A 688 3.60 -7.91 -12.57
C LYS A 688 4.90 -7.31 -12.00
N THR A 689 6.05 -8.00 -12.13
CA THR A 689 7.36 -7.44 -11.72
C THR A 689 8.13 -6.78 -12.86
N ALA A 690 7.60 -6.85 -14.09
CA ALA A 690 8.16 -6.19 -15.28
C ALA A 690 7.71 -4.72 -15.38
#